data_AF-A0A9E0QB94-F1
#
_entry.id   AF-A0A9E0QB94-F1
#
_cell.length_a   1.000
_cell.length_b   1.000
_cell.length_c   1.000
_cell.angle_alpha   90.00
_cell.angle_beta   90.00
_cell.angle_gamma   90.00
#
_symmetry.space_group_name_H-M   'P 1'
#
loop_
_entity.id
_entity.type
_entity.pdbx_description
1 polymer ?
#
loop_
_entity_poly.entity_id
_entity_poly.type
_entity_poly.pdbx_seq_one_letter_code
_entity_poly.pdbx_strand_id
1 'polypeptide(L)'
;MNKFIDQLEIVFSDIIVNKDLFSALKDIKVFFRANGVTQYDDRVEEVESGYNLMKDYMSRGYKDEMRESLYFDMLRKLYTVAFDSSNDVLVSNSRYYFTAEEKSSKINLNEEDISGKFEGYVQDMAMASLQPDNIQHEIEEKITHEHQVYLSVLFDSIIVSPYWNEGICDKMTATLLNPMLDVSDILNILSGITLSSTYLFDYWRFKTLYNVFLGSVDENIRQRAFVGWAFLLNTYGITLFKEAKNLFVDALKNTTTDLRHQLYELQLQLIYCSDAEQDNENIQKNIMPDLLRNGNFKITRSGIVETEENSVDDIIHSDEDDKKMEQMEQSFNKMLDMQKQGSDIYFGGFSQMKNFPFFLKISNWFAPFDVDSPSLSDVRGKLGKMKLLDSLYRSNSFCDSDKYSFAFAIVSIVDQIPENMREMMNTADFFGMSSDDSNSQSPTYIRRRYLQDLYRFFKLNHYRSEFGSPFIDSNVTDDKIMLLSDLVKYDEFSNEILSLAKFALKHQRWNLLDVLLSHFKLTDELIKKKLDYESLKWHYYLMGALLMHRHMYAAACESYKSLLILDGLQKSNIDRNQLIFNSTTEFIDFPIDCIDLESSKESVLKSYALSALRSGDNTLAAECYRILSKKNSLFKYKLYHAIALIGEEDADSALSILFPLDIERDDTNVKRTLAWALLVKKDYEKAEKYYDKLLLFDSIVADDYLNSGYCKWILNKNSEAIISFKNWMSTKKSADSVSDAFNSDNNILIAAGISDIDIKLMIDLVNE
;
A
#
# COMPACT_ATOMS: atom_id res chain seq x y z
N MET A 1 -14.49 -17.29 -19.90
CA MET A 1 -14.38 -16.62 -18.59
C MET A 1 -15.07 -15.25 -18.62
N ASN A 2 -14.54 -14.26 -19.36
CA ASN A 2 -15.06 -12.88 -19.35
C ASN A 2 -16.58 -12.77 -19.58
N LYS A 3 -17.14 -13.33 -20.67
CA LYS A 3 -18.57 -13.11 -21.01
C LYS A 3 -19.59 -13.57 -19.94
N PHE A 4 -19.28 -14.60 -19.14
CA PHE A 4 -20.20 -15.09 -18.09
C PHE A 4 -20.08 -14.26 -16.80
N ILE A 5 -18.85 -13.86 -16.48
CA ILE A 5 -18.56 -12.96 -15.37
C ILE A 5 -19.18 -11.58 -15.66
N ASP A 6 -18.99 -11.04 -16.87
CA ASP A 6 -19.55 -9.75 -17.29
C ASP A 6 -21.09 -9.72 -17.17
N GLN A 7 -21.78 -10.84 -17.44
CA GLN A 7 -23.24 -10.94 -17.31
C GLN A 7 -23.70 -10.98 -15.84
N LEU A 8 -22.98 -11.70 -14.98
CA LEU A 8 -23.27 -11.73 -13.55
C LEU A 8 -22.89 -10.43 -12.85
N GLU A 9 -21.85 -9.72 -13.32
CA GLU A 9 -21.49 -8.39 -12.82
C GLU A 9 -22.63 -7.38 -12.99
N ILE A 10 -23.37 -7.43 -14.11
CA ILE A 10 -24.57 -6.61 -14.31
C ILE A 10 -25.63 -6.95 -13.26
N VAL A 11 -25.90 -8.25 -13.03
CA VAL A 11 -26.85 -8.70 -12.02
C VAL A 11 -26.44 -8.23 -10.63
N PHE A 12 -25.16 -8.37 -10.26
CA PHE A 12 -24.68 -7.90 -8.96
C PHE A 12 -24.74 -6.36 -8.85
N SER A 13 -24.45 -5.62 -9.92
CA SER A 13 -24.62 -4.16 -9.97
C SER A 13 -26.07 -3.73 -9.73
N ASP A 14 -27.02 -4.40 -10.38
CA ASP A 14 -28.44 -4.12 -10.19
C ASP A 14 -28.90 -4.40 -8.76
N ILE A 15 -28.37 -5.45 -8.13
CA ILE A 15 -28.72 -5.80 -6.75
C ILE A 15 -28.07 -4.86 -5.72
N ILE A 16 -26.76 -4.61 -5.85
CA ILE A 16 -25.94 -3.96 -4.82
C ILE A 16 -25.97 -2.44 -4.98
N VAL A 17 -25.67 -1.96 -6.19
CA VAL A 17 -25.50 -0.52 -6.49
C VAL A 17 -26.85 0.12 -6.78
N ASN A 18 -27.57 -0.39 -7.77
CA ASN A 18 -28.84 0.20 -8.21
C ASN A 18 -29.99 -0.13 -7.25
N LYS A 19 -29.88 -1.26 -6.53
CA LYS A 19 -30.95 -1.81 -5.67
C LYS A 19 -32.26 -1.95 -6.43
N ASP A 20 -32.17 -2.32 -7.71
CA ASP A 20 -33.29 -2.50 -8.63
C ASP A 20 -33.58 -4.00 -8.81
N LEU A 21 -34.55 -4.48 -8.04
CA LEU A 21 -34.95 -5.89 -8.04
C LEU A 21 -35.59 -6.31 -9.37
N PHE A 22 -36.26 -5.39 -10.09
CA PHE A 22 -36.89 -5.73 -11.36
C PHE A 22 -35.82 -5.99 -12.43
N SER A 23 -34.85 -5.08 -12.56
CA SER A 23 -33.75 -5.23 -13.51
C SER A 23 -32.90 -6.46 -13.15
N ALA A 24 -32.56 -6.64 -11.86
CA ALA A 24 -31.84 -7.83 -11.39
C ALA A 24 -32.56 -9.15 -11.72
N LEU A 25 -33.88 -9.24 -11.46
CA LEU A 25 -34.69 -10.44 -11.78
C LEU A 25 -34.73 -10.73 -13.29
N LYS A 26 -34.82 -9.68 -14.11
CA LYS A 26 -34.81 -9.82 -15.56
C LYS A 26 -33.45 -10.34 -16.03
N ASP A 27 -32.37 -9.74 -15.57
CA ASP A 27 -31.03 -10.00 -16.08
C ASP A 27 -30.49 -11.36 -15.59
N ILE A 28 -30.79 -11.77 -14.36
CA ILE A 28 -30.44 -13.12 -13.88
C ILE A 28 -31.17 -14.23 -14.66
N LYS A 29 -32.43 -14.00 -15.04
CA LYS A 29 -33.20 -14.94 -15.88
C LYS A 29 -32.66 -15.00 -17.30
N VAL A 30 -32.20 -13.88 -17.85
CA VAL A 30 -31.51 -13.84 -19.15
C VAL A 30 -30.23 -14.66 -19.08
N PHE A 31 -29.44 -14.47 -18.01
CA PHE A 31 -28.24 -15.26 -17.76
C PHE A 31 -28.56 -16.77 -17.65
N PHE A 32 -29.56 -17.17 -16.87
CA PHE A 32 -29.95 -18.58 -16.74
C PHE A 32 -30.39 -19.20 -18.06
N ARG A 33 -31.24 -18.51 -18.84
CA ARG A 33 -31.67 -18.99 -20.16
C ARG A 33 -30.52 -19.09 -21.15
N ALA A 34 -29.59 -18.15 -21.13
CA ALA A 34 -28.43 -18.16 -22.02
C ALA A 34 -27.48 -19.33 -21.72
N ASN A 35 -27.46 -19.79 -20.46
CA ASN A 35 -26.52 -20.79 -19.97
C ASN A 35 -27.15 -22.16 -19.66
N GLY A 36 -28.47 -22.29 -19.83
CA GLY A 36 -29.19 -23.54 -19.54
C GLY A 36 -29.20 -23.90 -18.05
N VAL A 37 -29.10 -22.91 -17.16
CA VAL A 37 -29.15 -23.11 -15.71
C VAL A 37 -30.61 -23.17 -15.27
N THR A 38 -31.04 -24.29 -14.68
CA THR A 38 -32.43 -24.49 -14.21
C THR A 38 -32.54 -24.80 -12.72
N GLN A 39 -31.42 -25.12 -12.06
CA GLN A 39 -31.42 -25.58 -10.66
C GLN A 39 -31.82 -24.50 -9.63
N TYR A 40 -31.86 -23.23 -10.06
CA TYR A 40 -32.25 -22.10 -9.22
C TYR A 40 -33.62 -21.51 -9.58
N ASP A 41 -34.35 -22.10 -10.52
CA ASP A 41 -35.62 -21.55 -11.01
C ASP A 41 -36.62 -21.35 -9.87
N ASP A 42 -36.79 -22.35 -8.98
CA ASP A 42 -37.69 -22.26 -7.83
C ASP A 42 -37.35 -21.07 -6.90
N ARG A 43 -36.04 -20.84 -6.64
CA ARG A 43 -35.58 -19.73 -5.79
C ARG A 43 -35.83 -18.38 -6.44
N VAL A 44 -35.66 -18.27 -7.75
CA VAL A 44 -35.95 -17.03 -8.50
C VAL A 44 -37.46 -16.78 -8.58
N GLU A 45 -38.26 -17.82 -8.80
CA GLU A 45 -39.72 -17.74 -8.82
C GLU A 45 -40.29 -17.32 -7.47
N GLU A 46 -39.70 -17.76 -6.35
CA GLU A 46 -40.07 -17.30 -5.01
C GLU A 46 -39.90 -15.78 -4.89
N VAL A 47 -38.74 -15.26 -5.29
CA VAL A 47 -38.43 -13.82 -5.24
C VAL A 47 -39.35 -13.02 -6.16
N GLU A 48 -39.56 -13.48 -7.40
CA GLU A 48 -40.44 -12.81 -8.36
C GLU A 48 -41.90 -12.81 -7.89
N SER A 49 -42.38 -13.93 -7.33
CA SER A 49 -43.73 -14.04 -6.79
C SER A 49 -43.94 -13.07 -5.63
N GLY A 50 -42.96 -12.98 -4.72
CA GLY A 50 -42.96 -12.00 -3.64
C GLY A 50 -42.99 -10.55 -4.15
N TYR A 51 -42.19 -10.25 -5.18
CA TYR A 51 -42.15 -8.91 -5.77
C TYR A 51 -43.47 -8.54 -6.48
N ASN A 52 -44.06 -9.48 -7.21
CA ASN A 52 -45.36 -9.28 -7.85
C ASN A 52 -46.49 -9.11 -6.84
N LEU A 53 -46.46 -9.85 -5.74
CA LEU A 53 -47.41 -9.68 -4.64
C LEU A 53 -47.30 -8.27 -4.03
N MET A 54 -46.07 -7.80 -3.79
CA MET A 54 -45.82 -6.44 -3.28
C MET A 54 -46.38 -5.36 -4.23
N LYS A 55 -46.18 -5.52 -5.54
CA LYS A 55 -46.77 -4.64 -6.57
C LYS A 55 -48.29 -4.66 -6.56
N ASP A 56 -48.91 -5.84 -6.44
CA ASP A 56 -50.36 -5.98 -6.39
C ASP A 56 -50.95 -5.26 -5.17
N TYR A 57 -50.39 -5.47 -3.97
CA TYR A 57 -50.80 -4.72 -2.76
C TYR A 57 -50.65 -3.22 -2.92
N MET A 58 -49.53 -2.76 -3.50
CA MET A 58 -49.31 -1.33 -3.76
C MET A 58 -50.33 -0.76 -4.75
N SER A 59 -50.67 -1.50 -5.81
CA SER A 59 -51.67 -1.08 -6.81
C SER A 59 -53.08 -0.94 -6.23
N ARG A 60 -53.39 -1.71 -5.19
CA ARG A 60 -54.66 -1.65 -4.44
C ARG A 60 -54.70 -0.56 -3.38
N GLY A 61 -53.62 0.22 -3.23
CA GLY A 61 -53.54 1.34 -2.30
C GLY A 61 -53.23 0.98 -0.86
N TYR A 62 -52.80 -0.26 -0.56
CA TYR A 62 -52.40 -0.63 0.79
C TYR A 62 -51.08 0.06 1.18
N LYS A 63 -51.06 0.67 2.36
CA LYS A 63 -49.84 1.19 2.98
C LYS A 63 -49.21 0.08 3.82
N ASP A 64 -48.00 -0.32 3.47
CA ASP A 64 -47.25 -1.37 4.17
C ASP A 64 -45.95 -0.75 4.70
N GLU A 65 -45.80 -0.74 6.02
CA GLU A 65 -44.63 -0.20 6.72
C GLU A 65 -43.40 -1.09 6.57
N MET A 66 -43.59 -2.39 6.29
CA MET A 66 -42.52 -3.37 6.12
C MET A 66 -42.04 -3.48 4.66
N ARG A 67 -42.66 -2.75 3.73
CA ARG A 67 -42.38 -2.83 2.29
C ARG A 67 -40.90 -2.72 1.96
N GLU A 68 -40.21 -1.74 2.55
CA GLU A 68 -38.78 -1.52 2.32
C GLU A 68 -37.95 -2.71 2.81
N SER A 69 -38.22 -3.22 4.01
CA SER A 69 -37.52 -4.39 4.55
C SER A 69 -37.72 -5.61 3.66
N LEU A 70 -38.98 -5.91 3.29
CA LEU A 70 -39.31 -7.04 2.42
C LEU A 70 -38.63 -6.93 1.05
N TYR A 71 -38.50 -5.72 0.51
CA TYR A 71 -37.81 -5.48 -0.75
C TYR A 71 -36.31 -5.77 -0.64
N PHE A 72 -35.66 -5.34 0.44
CA PHE A 72 -34.26 -5.67 0.71
C PHE A 72 -34.04 -7.16 0.98
N ASP A 73 -34.98 -7.83 1.66
CA ASP A 73 -34.91 -9.27 1.88
C ASP A 73 -34.98 -10.04 0.55
N MET A 74 -35.82 -9.59 -0.38
CA MET A 74 -35.88 -10.14 -1.74
C MET A 74 -34.58 -9.89 -2.53
N LEU A 75 -33.99 -8.70 -2.44
CA LEU A 75 -32.68 -8.42 -3.04
C LEU A 75 -31.59 -9.35 -2.47
N ARG A 76 -31.59 -9.58 -1.16
CA ARG A 76 -30.65 -10.52 -0.49
C ARG A 76 -30.88 -11.95 -0.93
N LYS A 77 -32.13 -12.41 -1.04
CA LYS A 77 -32.44 -13.75 -1.56
C LYS A 77 -31.96 -13.90 -3.01
N LEU A 78 -32.14 -12.88 -3.84
CA LEU A 78 -31.64 -12.91 -5.22
C LEU A 78 -30.11 -12.87 -5.28
N TYR A 79 -29.48 -12.10 -4.38
CA TYR A 79 -28.03 -12.07 -4.23
C TYR A 79 -27.45 -13.45 -3.92
N THR A 80 -28.06 -14.23 -3.02
CA THR A 80 -27.58 -15.60 -2.72
C THR A 80 -27.70 -16.52 -3.92
N VAL A 81 -28.76 -16.36 -4.74
CA VAL A 81 -28.90 -17.11 -6.00
C VAL A 81 -27.79 -16.73 -6.98
N ALA A 82 -27.53 -15.43 -7.16
CA ALA A 82 -26.46 -14.94 -8.02
C ALA A 82 -25.07 -15.39 -7.54
N PHE A 83 -24.83 -15.39 -6.22
CA PHE A 83 -23.62 -15.90 -5.60
C PHE A 83 -23.39 -17.38 -5.92
N ASP A 84 -24.40 -18.22 -5.67
CA ASP A 84 -24.29 -19.67 -5.93
C ASP A 84 -24.08 -19.95 -7.42
N SER A 85 -24.79 -19.21 -8.28
CA SER A 85 -24.60 -19.29 -9.74
C SER A 85 -23.20 -18.87 -10.19
N SER A 86 -22.61 -17.86 -9.54
CA SER A 86 -21.23 -17.45 -9.78
C SER A 86 -20.25 -18.54 -9.37
N ASN A 87 -20.52 -19.24 -8.27
CA ASN A 87 -19.69 -20.36 -7.82
C ASN A 87 -19.73 -21.53 -8.82
N ASP A 88 -20.90 -21.88 -9.36
CA ASP A 88 -21.02 -22.89 -10.42
C ASP A 88 -20.21 -22.52 -11.68
N VAL A 89 -20.21 -21.23 -12.04
CA VAL A 89 -19.42 -20.71 -13.16
C VAL A 89 -17.93 -20.88 -12.88
N LEU A 90 -17.47 -20.62 -11.65
CA LEU A 90 -16.08 -20.86 -11.26
C LEU A 90 -15.74 -22.36 -11.33
N VAL A 91 -16.56 -23.24 -10.76
CA VAL A 91 -16.37 -24.70 -10.84
C VAL A 91 -16.30 -25.19 -12.28
N SER A 92 -17.11 -24.63 -13.17
CA SER A 92 -17.14 -25.04 -14.58
C SER A 92 -15.97 -24.51 -15.42
N ASN A 93 -15.33 -23.41 -15.00
CA ASN A 93 -14.32 -22.71 -15.82
C ASN A 93 -12.90 -22.70 -15.22
N SER A 94 -12.75 -23.05 -13.94
CA SER A 94 -11.50 -22.96 -13.19
C SER A 94 -11.03 -24.34 -12.76
N ARG A 95 -9.74 -24.65 -12.97
CA ARG A 95 -9.23 -26.01 -12.83
C ARG A 95 -9.15 -26.45 -11.38
N TYR A 96 -8.77 -25.54 -10.49
CA TYR A 96 -8.73 -25.84 -9.06
C TYR A 96 -10.16 -26.04 -8.53
N TYR A 97 -11.07 -25.11 -8.82
CA TYR A 97 -12.46 -25.19 -8.35
C TYR A 97 -13.16 -26.48 -8.81
N PHE A 98 -12.97 -26.89 -10.06
CA PHE A 98 -13.47 -28.19 -10.55
C PHE A 98 -12.96 -29.37 -9.71
N THR A 99 -11.64 -29.40 -9.48
CA THR A 99 -10.99 -30.51 -8.75
C THR A 99 -11.37 -30.50 -7.26
N ALA A 100 -11.54 -29.31 -6.68
CA ALA A 100 -11.98 -29.15 -5.30
C ALA A 100 -13.43 -29.64 -5.12
N GLU A 101 -14.33 -29.30 -6.05
CA GLU A 101 -15.73 -29.77 -6.04
C GLU A 101 -15.84 -31.30 -6.14
N GLU A 102 -15.03 -31.93 -6.99
CA GLU A 102 -15.03 -33.40 -7.13
C GLU A 102 -14.61 -34.10 -5.82
N LYS A 103 -13.69 -33.49 -5.06
CA LYS A 103 -13.23 -34.04 -3.78
C LYS A 103 -14.21 -33.74 -2.64
N SER A 104 -14.79 -32.54 -2.65
CA SER A 104 -15.67 -32.03 -1.59
C SER A 104 -17.06 -32.66 -1.64
N SER A 105 -17.45 -33.33 -2.73
CA SER A 105 -18.77 -33.93 -2.94
C SER A 105 -19.26 -34.87 -1.84
N LYS A 106 -18.37 -35.29 -0.93
CA LYS A 106 -18.64 -36.17 0.22
C LYS A 106 -18.87 -35.43 1.53
N ILE A 107 -18.56 -34.14 1.61
CA ILE A 107 -18.70 -33.32 2.81
C ILE A 107 -19.85 -32.34 2.62
N ASN A 108 -20.90 -32.52 3.41
CA ASN A 108 -21.98 -31.54 3.52
C ASN A 108 -21.76 -30.70 4.78
N LEU A 109 -21.34 -29.44 4.66
CA LEU A 109 -21.05 -28.57 5.81
C LEU A 109 -22.25 -28.38 6.76
N ASN A 110 -23.49 -28.59 6.30
CA ASN A 110 -24.66 -28.54 7.18
C ASN A 110 -24.78 -29.77 8.08
N GLU A 111 -24.27 -30.92 7.67
CA GLU A 111 -24.49 -32.22 8.32
C GLU A 111 -23.21 -32.81 8.91
N GLU A 112 -22.05 -32.40 8.41
CA GLU A 112 -20.73 -32.90 8.81
C GLU A 112 -20.42 -32.62 10.29
N ASP A 113 -20.02 -33.66 11.03
CA ASP A 113 -19.54 -33.53 12.41
C ASP A 113 -18.03 -33.25 12.43
N ILE A 114 -17.67 -32.01 12.07
CA ILE A 114 -16.28 -31.57 11.97
C ILE A 114 -15.58 -31.67 13.34
N SER A 115 -16.24 -31.19 14.41
CA SER A 115 -15.68 -31.25 15.76
C SER A 115 -15.42 -32.68 16.21
N GLY A 116 -16.39 -33.59 16.02
CA GLY A 116 -16.23 -35.00 16.41
C GLY A 116 -15.09 -35.70 15.67
N LYS A 117 -14.87 -35.38 14.38
CA LYS A 117 -13.74 -35.94 13.62
C LYS A 117 -12.38 -35.46 14.12
N PHE A 118 -12.24 -34.18 14.45
CA PHE A 118 -10.99 -33.65 14.97
C PHE A 118 -10.73 -34.07 16.43
N GLU A 119 -11.77 -34.14 17.26
CA GLU A 119 -11.66 -34.73 18.60
C GLU A 119 -11.28 -36.21 18.53
N GLY A 120 -11.86 -36.96 17.57
CA GLY A 120 -11.49 -38.35 17.28
C GLY A 120 -10.02 -38.50 16.91
N TYR A 121 -9.49 -37.62 16.05
CA TYR A 121 -8.07 -37.59 15.72
C TYR A 121 -7.18 -37.41 16.97
N VAL A 122 -7.48 -36.43 17.82
CA VAL A 122 -6.72 -36.19 19.06
C VAL A 122 -6.78 -37.41 20.00
N GLN A 123 -7.96 -38.04 20.11
CA GLN A 123 -8.14 -39.26 20.91
C GLN A 123 -7.36 -40.45 20.34
N ASP A 124 -7.44 -40.68 19.04
CA ASP A 124 -6.76 -41.78 18.36
C ASP A 124 -5.24 -41.63 18.43
N MET A 125 -4.71 -40.42 18.28
CA MET A 125 -3.29 -40.12 18.49
C MET A 125 -2.86 -40.37 19.93
N ALA A 126 -3.67 -39.96 20.92
CA ALA A 126 -3.39 -40.25 22.33
C ALA A 126 -3.39 -41.77 22.60
N MET A 127 -4.31 -42.52 21.99
CA MET A 127 -4.36 -43.97 22.12
C MET A 127 -3.20 -44.68 21.40
N ALA A 128 -2.78 -44.17 20.24
CA ALA A 128 -1.61 -44.66 19.52
C ALA A 128 -0.33 -44.50 20.35
N SER A 129 -0.20 -43.39 21.08
CA SER A 129 0.95 -43.13 21.95
C SER A 129 1.12 -44.12 23.11
N LEU A 130 0.09 -44.92 23.41
CA LEU A 130 0.11 -45.97 24.44
C LEU A 130 0.50 -47.35 23.88
N GLN A 131 0.65 -47.48 22.57
CA GLN A 131 1.04 -48.73 21.91
C GLN A 131 2.55 -48.98 22.03
N PRO A 132 3.01 -50.24 21.88
CA PRO A 132 4.45 -50.53 21.88
C PRO A 132 5.18 -49.89 20.68
N ASP A 133 6.42 -49.41 20.91
CA ASP A 133 7.25 -48.65 19.96
C ASP A 133 7.36 -49.26 18.54
N ASN A 134 7.26 -50.59 18.42
CA ASN A 134 7.40 -51.30 17.15
C ASN A 134 6.20 -51.17 16.20
N ILE A 135 5.03 -50.77 16.70
CA ILE A 135 3.79 -50.61 15.90
C ILE A 135 3.26 -49.17 16.02
N GLN A 136 3.61 -48.47 17.10
CA GLN A 136 3.19 -47.10 17.38
C GLN A 136 3.39 -46.16 16.16
N HIS A 137 4.59 -46.13 15.58
CA HIS A 137 4.90 -45.23 14.48
C HIS A 137 4.04 -45.49 13.23
N GLU A 138 3.77 -46.75 12.88
CA GLU A 138 2.92 -47.09 11.72
C GLU A 138 1.46 -46.66 11.95
N ILE A 139 0.96 -46.79 13.18
CA ILE A 139 -0.39 -46.36 13.55
C ILE A 139 -0.51 -44.84 13.52
N GLU A 140 0.44 -44.13 14.15
CA GLU A 140 0.49 -42.65 14.17
C GLU A 140 0.58 -42.05 12.76
N GLU A 141 1.43 -42.62 11.89
CA GLU A 141 1.56 -42.18 10.52
C GLU A 141 0.26 -42.34 9.73
N LYS A 142 -0.43 -43.48 9.92
CA LYS A 142 -1.73 -43.73 9.29
C LYS A 142 -2.81 -42.75 9.77
N ILE A 143 -2.95 -42.57 11.09
CA ILE A 143 -3.94 -41.66 11.68
C ILE A 143 -3.69 -40.23 11.18
N THR A 144 -2.42 -39.79 11.18
CA THR A 144 -2.08 -38.44 10.73
C THR A 144 -2.30 -38.26 9.23
N HIS A 145 -2.04 -39.28 8.42
CA HIS A 145 -2.34 -39.24 6.98
C HIS A 145 -3.85 -39.08 6.73
N GLU A 146 -4.69 -39.87 7.41
CA GLU A 146 -6.15 -39.79 7.30
C GLU A 146 -6.67 -38.40 7.72
N HIS A 147 -6.14 -37.85 8.82
CA HIS A 147 -6.43 -36.49 9.27
C HIS A 147 -6.05 -35.42 8.24
N GLN A 148 -4.83 -35.47 7.69
CA GLN A 148 -4.37 -34.51 6.68
C GLN A 148 -5.18 -34.58 5.38
N VAL A 149 -5.61 -35.78 4.97
CA VAL A 149 -6.50 -35.96 3.82
C VAL A 149 -7.86 -35.32 4.13
N TYR A 150 -8.44 -35.60 5.29
CA TYR A 150 -9.71 -35.00 5.70
C TYR A 150 -9.63 -33.47 5.77
N LEU A 151 -8.61 -32.90 6.43
CA LEU A 151 -8.40 -31.46 6.52
C LEU A 151 -8.27 -30.81 5.13
N SER A 152 -7.53 -31.44 4.21
CA SER A 152 -7.41 -30.96 2.83
C SER A 152 -8.74 -30.98 2.10
N VAL A 153 -9.56 -32.02 2.26
CA VAL A 153 -10.88 -32.11 1.62
C VAL A 153 -11.86 -31.12 2.26
N LEU A 154 -11.82 -30.93 3.58
CA LEU A 154 -12.62 -29.93 4.28
C LEU A 154 -12.26 -28.51 3.81
N PHE A 155 -10.97 -28.21 3.66
CA PHE A 155 -10.50 -26.94 3.12
C PHE A 155 -11.05 -26.72 1.71
N ASP A 156 -10.90 -27.69 0.82
CA ASP A 156 -11.45 -27.65 -0.55
C ASP A 156 -12.97 -27.41 -0.51
N SER A 157 -13.69 -28.09 0.39
CA SER A 157 -15.14 -27.96 0.60
C SER A 157 -15.56 -26.56 1.06
N ILE A 158 -14.74 -25.88 1.87
CA ILE A 158 -15.00 -24.50 2.28
C ILE A 158 -14.82 -23.55 1.09
N ILE A 159 -13.79 -23.74 0.27
CA ILE A 159 -13.52 -22.87 -0.90
C ILE A 159 -14.66 -22.91 -1.91
N VAL A 160 -15.17 -24.09 -2.22
CA VAL A 160 -16.23 -24.29 -3.23
C VAL A 160 -17.64 -24.27 -2.63
N SER A 161 -17.78 -24.00 -1.33
CA SER A 161 -19.10 -24.02 -0.70
C SER A 161 -20.02 -22.90 -1.22
N PRO A 162 -21.33 -23.16 -1.36
CA PRO A 162 -22.31 -22.15 -1.72
C PRO A 162 -22.41 -21.06 -0.63
N TYR A 163 -23.32 -20.11 -0.81
CA TYR A 163 -23.63 -19.10 0.19
C TYR A 163 -24.01 -19.78 1.52
N TRP A 164 -23.34 -19.39 2.60
CA TRP A 164 -23.55 -20.00 3.91
C TRP A 164 -24.91 -19.63 4.49
N ASN A 165 -25.30 -20.35 5.54
CA ASN A 165 -26.49 -20.06 6.31
C ASN A 165 -26.14 -19.96 7.80
N GLU A 166 -27.12 -19.58 8.62
CA GLU A 166 -26.94 -19.43 10.07
C GLU A 166 -26.46 -20.73 10.74
N GLY A 167 -26.99 -21.88 10.33
CA GLY A 167 -26.62 -23.18 10.89
C GLY A 167 -25.15 -23.53 10.65
N ILE A 168 -24.63 -23.26 9.45
CA ILE A 168 -23.19 -23.46 9.15
C ILE A 168 -22.35 -22.49 9.97
N CYS A 169 -22.75 -21.21 10.05
CA CYS A 169 -22.06 -20.19 10.84
C CYS A 169 -21.93 -20.58 12.31
N ASP A 170 -23.03 -21.00 12.94
CA ASP A 170 -23.04 -21.34 14.37
C ASP A 170 -22.21 -22.60 14.64
N LYS A 171 -22.33 -23.63 13.79
CA LYS A 171 -21.52 -24.86 13.90
C LYS A 171 -20.03 -24.57 13.72
N MET A 172 -19.67 -23.85 12.66
CA MET A 172 -18.28 -23.53 12.36
C MET A 172 -17.68 -22.64 13.46
N THR A 173 -18.43 -21.65 13.97
CA THR A 173 -18.00 -20.83 15.10
C THR A 173 -17.72 -21.70 16.34
N ALA A 174 -18.62 -22.64 16.66
CA ALA A 174 -18.44 -23.54 17.80
C ALA A 174 -17.21 -24.46 17.63
N THR A 175 -16.98 -24.98 16.43
CA THR A 175 -15.78 -25.78 16.10
C THR A 175 -14.50 -24.95 16.26
N LEU A 176 -14.44 -23.76 15.67
CA LEU A 176 -13.24 -22.91 15.67
C LEU A 176 -12.89 -22.31 17.05
N LEU A 177 -13.86 -22.27 17.97
CA LEU A 177 -13.66 -21.85 19.36
C LEU A 177 -13.50 -23.02 20.34
N ASN A 178 -13.51 -24.26 19.85
CA ASN A 178 -13.36 -25.44 20.69
C ASN A 178 -11.90 -25.58 21.17
N PRO A 179 -11.62 -25.48 22.48
CA PRO A 179 -10.26 -25.55 23.02
C PRO A 179 -9.64 -26.95 22.97
N MET A 180 -10.42 -27.98 22.62
CA MET A 180 -9.92 -29.37 22.49
C MET A 180 -9.28 -29.65 21.13
N LEU A 181 -9.49 -28.77 20.15
CA LEU A 181 -8.97 -28.96 18.81
C LEU A 181 -7.56 -28.39 18.67
N ASP A 182 -6.79 -28.97 17.76
CA ASP A 182 -5.46 -28.45 17.43
C ASP A 182 -5.57 -27.06 16.79
N VAL A 183 -4.79 -26.13 17.33
CA VAL A 183 -4.67 -24.76 16.81
C VAL A 183 -4.26 -24.78 15.34
N SER A 184 -3.40 -25.71 14.92
CA SER A 184 -2.94 -25.86 13.54
C SER A 184 -4.09 -26.09 12.56
N ASP A 185 -5.04 -26.94 12.92
CA ASP A 185 -6.21 -27.25 12.11
C ASP A 185 -7.14 -26.04 11.99
N ILE A 186 -7.42 -25.38 13.12
CA ILE A 186 -8.24 -24.16 13.18
C ILE A 186 -7.64 -23.07 12.29
N LEU A 187 -6.33 -22.87 12.37
CA LEU A 187 -5.60 -21.90 11.57
C LEU A 187 -5.67 -22.20 10.06
N ASN A 188 -5.70 -23.48 9.68
CA ASN A 188 -5.88 -23.88 8.29
C ASN A 188 -7.30 -23.56 7.80
N ILE A 189 -8.31 -23.94 8.58
CA ILE A 189 -9.74 -23.71 8.27
C ILE A 189 -10.04 -22.21 8.13
N LEU A 190 -9.54 -21.37 9.05
CA LEU A 190 -9.69 -19.91 8.95
C LEU A 190 -9.12 -19.34 7.65
N SER A 191 -8.02 -19.92 7.15
CA SER A 191 -7.45 -19.52 5.86
C SER A 191 -8.33 -19.93 4.69
N GLY A 192 -8.98 -21.10 4.77
CA GLY A 192 -9.97 -21.54 3.79
C GLY A 192 -11.18 -20.58 3.74
N ILE A 193 -11.72 -20.20 4.90
CA ILE A 193 -12.83 -19.24 4.99
C ILE A 193 -12.41 -17.88 4.39
N THR A 194 -11.20 -17.42 4.73
CA THR A 194 -10.64 -16.15 4.20
C THR A 194 -10.53 -16.19 2.68
N LEU A 195 -9.92 -17.23 2.10
CA LEU A 195 -9.75 -17.37 0.65
C LEU A 195 -11.09 -17.49 -0.09
N SER A 196 -12.04 -18.24 0.46
CA SER A 196 -13.38 -18.40 -0.12
C SER A 196 -14.17 -17.08 -0.22
N SER A 197 -13.77 -16.08 0.56
CA SER A 197 -14.47 -14.79 0.69
C SER A 197 -13.76 -13.63 -0.04
N THR A 198 -12.74 -13.93 -0.84
CA THR A 198 -11.92 -12.90 -1.52
C THR A 198 -12.63 -12.22 -2.69
N TYR A 199 -13.64 -12.87 -3.28
CA TYR A 199 -14.31 -12.38 -4.50
C TYR A 199 -15.69 -11.77 -4.24
N LEU A 200 -16.58 -12.50 -3.57
CA LEU A 200 -17.95 -12.06 -3.28
C LEU A 200 -18.22 -12.09 -1.78
N PHE A 201 -19.04 -11.14 -1.30
CA PHE A 201 -19.31 -11.00 0.13
C PHE A 201 -20.31 -12.06 0.61
N ASP A 202 -19.97 -12.78 1.66
CA ASP A 202 -20.87 -13.67 2.40
C ASP A 202 -20.98 -13.21 3.86
N TYR A 203 -22.19 -12.82 4.26
CA TYR A 203 -22.47 -12.34 5.61
C TYR A 203 -22.17 -13.37 6.71
N TRP A 204 -22.42 -14.65 6.47
CA TRP A 204 -22.27 -15.70 7.47
C TRP A 204 -20.81 -16.11 7.63
N ARG A 205 -20.02 -16.10 6.56
CA ARG A 205 -18.55 -16.21 6.65
C ARG A 205 -17.97 -15.01 7.40
N PHE A 206 -18.43 -13.80 7.08
CA PHE A 206 -18.06 -12.57 7.81
C PHE A 206 -18.40 -12.65 9.30
N LYS A 207 -19.61 -13.09 9.66
CA LYS A 207 -20.05 -13.27 11.05
C LYS A 207 -19.23 -14.34 11.77
N THR A 208 -18.89 -15.44 11.10
CA THR A 208 -18.03 -16.51 11.65
C THR A 208 -16.65 -15.96 12.01
N LEU A 209 -15.99 -15.27 11.07
CA LEU A 209 -14.67 -14.65 11.30
C LEU A 209 -14.72 -13.60 12.42
N TYR A 210 -15.78 -12.79 12.45
CA TYR A 210 -16.04 -11.83 13.53
C TYR A 210 -16.16 -12.50 14.90
N ASN A 211 -16.97 -13.56 15.00
CA ASN A 211 -17.18 -14.29 16.25
C ASN A 211 -15.89 -14.93 16.76
N VAL A 212 -15.09 -15.53 15.86
CA VAL A 212 -13.81 -16.15 16.23
C VAL A 212 -12.78 -15.10 16.62
N PHE A 213 -12.73 -13.97 15.93
CA PHE A 213 -11.88 -12.83 16.26
C PHE A 213 -12.16 -12.30 17.68
N LEU A 214 -13.42 -12.10 18.05
CA LEU A 214 -13.74 -11.57 19.38
C LEU A 214 -13.82 -12.66 20.47
N GLY A 215 -14.04 -13.92 20.09
CA GLY A 215 -14.28 -15.03 21.02
C GLY A 215 -13.04 -15.86 21.37
N SER A 216 -11.99 -15.84 20.54
CA SER A 216 -10.82 -16.70 20.76
C SER A 216 -9.85 -16.16 21.81
N VAL A 217 -9.37 -17.06 22.67
CA VAL A 217 -8.33 -16.78 23.67
C VAL A 217 -6.93 -16.92 23.06
N ASP A 218 -6.77 -17.77 22.05
CA ASP A 218 -5.49 -17.98 21.37
C ASP A 218 -5.19 -16.84 20.39
N GLU A 219 -3.99 -16.27 20.50
CA GLU A 219 -3.57 -15.13 19.69
C GLU A 219 -3.45 -15.47 18.20
N ASN A 220 -2.96 -16.66 17.86
CA ASN A 220 -2.79 -17.06 16.47
C ASN A 220 -4.15 -17.18 15.78
N ILE A 221 -5.10 -17.84 16.44
CA ILE A 221 -6.48 -17.99 15.94
C ILE A 221 -7.12 -16.60 15.79
N ARG A 222 -6.99 -15.77 16.83
CA ARG A 222 -7.57 -14.42 16.84
C ARG A 222 -7.04 -13.56 15.70
N GLN A 223 -5.72 -13.49 15.52
CA GLN A 223 -5.12 -12.68 14.48
C GLN A 223 -5.38 -13.21 13.08
N ARG A 224 -5.45 -14.54 12.90
CA ARG A 224 -5.80 -15.13 11.60
C ARG A 224 -7.24 -14.85 11.21
N ALA A 225 -8.17 -14.96 12.16
CA ALA A 225 -9.57 -14.58 11.97
C ALA A 225 -9.72 -13.07 11.69
N PHE A 226 -8.96 -12.22 12.39
CA PHE A 226 -8.94 -10.77 12.18
C PHE A 226 -8.49 -10.39 10.77
N VAL A 227 -7.39 -10.97 10.27
CA VAL A 227 -6.92 -10.70 8.89
C VAL A 227 -7.99 -11.08 7.88
N GLY A 228 -8.59 -12.26 8.03
CA GLY A 228 -9.70 -12.68 7.17
C GLY A 228 -10.86 -11.70 7.23
N TRP A 229 -11.36 -11.40 8.43
CA TRP A 229 -12.48 -10.48 8.64
C TRP A 229 -12.23 -9.09 8.04
N ALA A 230 -11.03 -8.56 8.21
CA ALA A 230 -10.64 -7.25 7.69
C ALA A 230 -10.60 -7.21 6.15
N PHE A 231 -10.15 -8.28 5.49
CA PHE A 231 -10.19 -8.37 4.03
C PHE A 231 -11.62 -8.34 3.46
N LEU A 232 -12.61 -8.83 4.23
CA LEU A 232 -14.01 -8.78 3.79
C LEU A 232 -14.63 -7.37 3.87
N LEU A 233 -14.00 -6.40 4.54
CA LEU A 233 -14.56 -5.06 4.72
C LEU A 233 -14.74 -4.29 3.41
N ASN A 234 -13.96 -4.65 2.40
CA ASN A 234 -14.01 -4.03 1.07
C ASN A 234 -14.62 -4.96 0.00
N THR A 235 -15.07 -6.15 0.38
CA THR A 235 -15.65 -7.08 -0.59
C THR A 235 -16.96 -6.51 -1.14
N TYR A 236 -17.10 -6.61 -2.45
CA TYR A 236 -18.29 -6.16 -3.15
C TYR A 236 -19.56 -6.85 -2.61
N GLY A 237 -20.55 -6.06 -2.21
CA GLY A 237 -21.83 -6.54 -1.66
C GLY A 237 -22.02 -6.33 -0.15
N ILE A 238 -20.99 -5.95 0.61
CA ILE A 238 -21.10 -5.72 2.06
C ILE A 238 -22.20 -4.73 2.45
N THR A 239 -22.43 -3.70 1.62
CA THR A 239 -23.43 -2.65 1.86
C THR A 239 -24.89 -3.13 1.78
N LEU A 240 -25.14 -4.33 1.24
CA LEU A 240 -26.46 -4.96 1.22
C LEU A 240 -26.87 -5.47 2.63
N PHE A 241 -25.90 -5.68 3.52
CA PHE A 241 -26.09 -6.30 4.84
C PHE A 241 -25.90 -5.28 5.97
N LYS A 242 -27.00 -4.66 6.41
CA LYS A 242 -27.01 -3.71 7.55
C LYS A 242 -26.47 -4.36 8.83
N GLU A 243 -26.62 -5.67 8.96
CA GLU A 243 -26.12 -6.49 10.05
C GLU A 243 -24.59 -6.51 10.08
N ALA A 244 -23.92 -6.51 8.92
CA ALA A 244 -22.46 -6.42 8.86
C ALA A 244 -21.96 -5.08 9.42
N LYS A 245 -22.67 -3.98 9.12
CA LYS A 245 -22.42 -2.66 9.71
C LYS A 245 -22.60 -2.66 11.23
N ASN A 246 -23.63 -3.34 11.73
CA ASN A 246 -23.84 -3.46 13.18
C ASN A 246 -22.68 -4.19 13.86
N LEU A 247 -22.25 -5.33 13.30
CA LEU A 247 -21.10 -6.09 13.82
C LEU A 247 -19.82 -5.24 13.81
N PHE A 248 -19.58 -4.47 12.74
CA PHE A 248 -18.44 -3.56 12.65
C PHE A 248 -18.49 -2.47 13.74
N VAL A 249 -19.66 -1.86 13.95
CA VAL A 249 -19.87 -0.84 15.01
C VAL A 249 -19.71 -1.47 16.40
N ASP A 250 -20.15 -2.70 16.61
CA ASP A 250 -19.99 -3.40 17.87
C ASP A 250 -18.51 -3.77 18.13
N ALA A 251 -17.77 -4.16 17.09
CA ALA A 251 -16.32 -4.35 17.15
C ALA A 251 -15.59 -3.06 17.57
N LEU A 252 -16.02 -1.92 17.02
CA LEU A 252 -15.45 -0.59 17.35
C LEU A 252 -15.70 -0.17 18.79
N LYS A 253 -16.88 -0.50 19.34
CA LYS A 253 -17.25 -0.17 20.73
C LYS A 253 -16.56 -1.08 21.75
N ASN A 254 -16.07 -2.24 21.32
CA ASN A 254 -15.45 -3.20 22.21
C ASN A 254 -14.14 -2.63 22.78
N THR A 255 -14.12 -2.34 24.08
CA THR A 255 -13.00 -1.67 24.75
C THR A 255 -11.76 -2.56 24.89
N THR A 256 -11.90 -3.88 24.72
CA THR A 256 -10.76 -4.81 24.79
C THR A 256 -9.95 -4.84 23.50
N THR A 257 -10.49 -4.33 22.40
CA THR A 257 -9.85 -4.34 21.09
C THR A 257 -9.76 -2.92 20.54
N ASP A 258 -8.55 -2.36 20.45
CA ASP A 258 -8.33 -1.12 19.68
C ASP A 258 -8.39 -1.43 18.18
N LEU A 259 -9.62 -1.53 17.66
CA LEU A 259 -9.86 -1.94 16.28
C LEU A 259 -9.29 -0.93 15.28
N ARG A 260 -9.34 0.36 15.59
CA ARG A 260 -8.84 1.42 14.70
C ARG A 260 -7.34 1.27 14.48
N HIS A 261 -6.58 1.17 15.57
CA HIS A 261 -5.14 0.95 15.49
C HIS A 261 -4.82 -0.38 14.80
N GLN A 262 -5.55 -1.46 15.09
CA GLN A 262 -5.33 -2.76 14.45
C GLN A 262 -5.57 -2.74 12.93
N LEU A 263 -6.63 -2.07 12.45
CA LEU A 263 -6.89 -1.92 11.00
C LEU A 263 -5.82 -1.06 10.31
N TYR A 264 -5.41 0.04 10.94
CA TYR A 264 -4.31 0.87 10.44
C TYR A 264 -3.00 0.08 10.32
N GLU A 265 -2.64 -0.63 11.39
CA GLU A 265 -1.41 -1.41 11.43
C GLU A 265 -1.45 -2.56 10.42
N LEU A 266 -2.59 -3.24 10.28
CA LEU A 266 -2.78 -4.27 9.28
C LEU A 266 -2.65 -3.71 7.86
N GLN A 267 -3.22 -2.53 7.59
CA GLN A 267 -3.09 -1.86 6.29
C GLN A 267 -1.63 -1.53 5.96
N LEU A 268 -0.85 -1.08 6.94
CA LEU A 268 0.58 -0.84 6.74
C LEU A 268 1.33 -2.14 6.44
N GLN A 269 1.09 -3.20 7.21
CA GLN A 269 1.74 -4.49 6.98
C GLN A 269 1.37 -5.06 5.60
N LEU A 270 0.13 -4.88 5.14
CA LEU A 270 -0.32 -5.26 3.81
C LEU A 270 0.44 -4.51 2.72
N ILE A 271 0.66 -3.19 2.88
CA ILE A 271 1.46 -2.39 1.95
C ILE A 271 2.89 -2.91 1.87
N TYR A 272 3.58 -3.09 3.01
CA TYR A 272 4.95 -3.60 3.02
C TYR A 272 5.06 -5.02 2.42
N CYS A 273 4.09 -5.90 2.68
CA CYS A 273 4.05 -7.22 2.05
C CYS A 273 3.86 -7.11 0.54
N SER A 274 3.01 -6.17 0.08
CA SER A 274 2.75 -5.95 -1.34
C SER A 274 4.01 -5.51 -2.11
N ASP A 275 4.89 -4.77 -1.46
CA ASP A 275 6.14 -4.23 -2.01
C ASP A 275 7.30 -5.24 -2.07
N ALA A 276 7.12 -6.46 -1.56
CA ALA A 276 8.21 -7.43 -1.40
C ALA A 276 8.99 -7.73 -2.70
N GLU A 277 8.33 -7.73 -3.86
CA GLU A 277 9.01 -7.88 -5.17
C GLU A 277 9.94 -6.69 -5.47
N GLN A 278 9.45 -5.46 -5.27
CA GLN A 278 10.22 -4.23 -5.49
C GLN A 278 11.38 -4.11 -4.48
N ASP A 279 11.11 -4.43 -3.22
CA ASP A 279 12.12 -4.44 -2.17
C ASP A 279 13.21 -5.47 -2.48
N ASN A 280 12.83 -6.67 -2.93
CA ASN A 280 13.78 -7.68 -3.38
C ASN A 280 14.64 -7.20 -4.56
N GLU A 281 14.04 -6.56 -5.57
CA GLU A 281 14.83 -5.98 -6.67
C GLU A 281 15.83 -4.92 -6.19
N ASN A 282 15.41 -4.05 -5.28
CA ASN A 282 16.28 -3.03 -4.68
C ASN A 282 17.43 -3.69 -3.88
N ILE A 283 17.13 -4.72 -3.10
CA ILE A 283 18.14 -5.49 -2.36
C ILE A 283 19.14 -6.11 -3.35
N GLN A 284 18.67 -6.80 -4.38
CA GLN A 284 19.55 -7.47 -5.35
C GLN A 284 20.40 -6.49 -6.18
N LYS A 285 19.86 -5.33 -6.56
CA LYS A 285 20.55 -4.35 -7.41
C LYS A 285 21.46 -3.40 -6.63
N ASN A 286 21.07 -3.00 -5.42
CA ASN A 286 21.68 -1.86 -4.72
C ASN A 286 22.24 -2.18 -3.33
N ILE A 287 22.01 -3.38 -2.77
CA ILE A 287 22.51 -3.76 -1.43
C ILE A 287 23.44 -4.97 -1.54
N MET A 288 22.97 -6.02 -2.23
CA MET A 288 23.69 -7.28 -2.37
C MET A 288 25.08 -7.15 -3.03
N PRO A 289 25.28 -6.32 -4.08
CA PRO A 289 26.59 -6.18 -4.69
C PRO A 289 27.65 -5.61 -3.75
N ASP A 290 27.25 -4.67 -2.87
CA ASP A 290 28.17 -4.03 -1.93
C ASP A 290 28.56 -5.00 -0.80
N LEU A 291 27.61 -5.81 -0.32
CA LEU A 291 27.88 -6.88 0.64
C LEU A 291 28.80 -7.98 0.07
N LEU A 292 28.66 -8.31 -1.23
CA LEU A 292 29.42 -9.36 -1.91
C LEU A 292 30.82 -8.93 -2.37
N ARG A 293 31.00 -7.67 -2.76
CA ARG A 293 32.28 -7.16 -3.28
C ARG A 293 33.26 -6.78 -2.18
N ASN A 294 32.74 -6.30 -1.05
CA ASN A 294 33.56 -5.67 0.00
C ASN A 294 33.75 -6.56 1.23
N GLY A 295 33.15 -7.75 1.25
CA GLY A 295 33.28 -8.69 2.34
C GLY A 295 33.92 -9.99 1.88
N ASN A 296 34.77 -10.58 2.72
CA ASN A 296 35.31 -11.94 2.53
C ASN A 296 34.22 -12.98 2.80
N PHE A 297 33.05 -12.84 2.16
CA PHE A 297 31.91 -13.71 2.41
C PHE A 297 31.38 -14.32 1.11
N LYS A 298 31.19 -15.64 1.12
CA LYS A 298 30.34 -16.33 0.14
C LYS A 298 28.92 -16.39 0.66
N ILE A 299 27.98 -15.85 -0.11
CA ILE A 299 26.56 -16.01 0.17
C ILE A 299 26.15 -17.41 -0.28
N THR A 300 25.74 -18.22 0.70
CA THR A 300 25.18 -19.55 0.47
C THR A 300 23.69 -19.53 0.76
N ARG A 301 22.98 -20.61 0.40
CA ARG A 301 21.54 -20.79 0.57
C ARG A 301 21.05 -20.59 2.02
N SER A 302 21.96 -20.60 2.99
CA SER A 302 21.70 -20.54 4.43
C SER A 302 22.25 -19.28 5.11
N GLY A 303 22.85 -18.35 4.38
CA GLY A 303 23.39 -17.10 4.95
C GLY A 303 24.75 -16.68 4.37
N ILE A 304 25.30 -15.61 4.96
CA ILE A 304 26.60 -15.02 4.64
C ILE A 304 27.69 -15.86 5.34
N VAL A 305 28.54 -16.58 4.59
CA VAL A 305 29.62 -17.43 5.13
C VAL A 305 30.97 -16.77 4.88
N GLU A 306 31.70 -16.49 5.95
CA GLU A 306 33.03 -15.88 5.90
C GLU A 306 34.04 -16.89 5.32
N THR A 307 34.80 -16.48 4.29
CA THR A 307 35.85 -17.28 3.64
C THR A 307 37.21 -16.81 4.11
N GLU A 308 38.00 -17.73 4.66
CA GLU A 308 39.43 -17.53 4.96
C GLU A 308 40.28 -17.61 3.67
N GLU A 309 40.03 -16.77 2.68
CA GLU A 309 41.04 -16.50 1.64
C GLU A 309 41.85 -15.28 2.07
N ASN A 310 42.74 -15.48 3.04
CA ASN A 310 43.81 -14.52 3.31
C ASN A 310 44.78 -14.57 2.13
N SER A 311 44.66 -13.62 1.20
CA SER A 311 45.76 -13.32 0.30
C SER A 311 46.74 -12.44 1.07
N VAL A 312 48.02 -12.79 1.03
CA VAL A 312 49.09 -12.09 1.78
C VAL A 312 49.27 -10.62 1.33
N ASP A 313 48.55 -10.19 0.30
CA ASP A 313 48.50 -8.82 -0.22
C ASP A 313 47.55 -7.89 0.58
N ASP A 314 46.70 -8.41 1.48
CA ASP A 314 45.71 -7.62 2.25
C ASP A 314 46.31 -6.84 3.45
N ILE A 315 47.63 -6.86 3.63
CA ILE A 315 48.30 -6.24 4.80
C ILE A 315 48.93 -4.88 4.47
N ILE A 316 48.89 -4.42 3.21
CA ILE A 316 49.61 -3.21 2.80
C ILE A 316 48.77 -2.36 1.84
N HIS A 317 47.78 -1.58 2.36
CA HIS A 317 47.24 -0.25 1.90
C HIS A 317 45.87 0.04 2.60
N SER A 318 45.75 0.88 3.64
CA SER A 318 45.63 2.37 3.67
C SER A 318 44.35 2.94 3.00
N ASP A 319 43.39 3.43 3.80
CA ASP A 319 42.18 4.23 3.49
C ASP A 319 41.10 3.65 2.55
N GLU A 320 41.44 2.79 1.58
CA GLU A 320 40.46 2.21 0.64
C GLU A 320 39.65 1.08 1.26
N ASP A 321 40.26 0.25 2.11
CA ASP A 321 39.56 -0.85 2.78
C ASP A 321 38.63 -0.37 3.91
N ASP A 322 38.98 0.73 4.58
CA ASP A 322 38.09 1.39 5.55
C ASP A 322 36.82 1.91 4.88
N LYS A 323 36.94 2.49 3.67
CA LYS A 323 35.78 2.95 2.88
C LYS A 323 34.92 1.79 2.39
N LYS A 324 35.53 0.65 2.02
CA LYS A 324 34.79 -0.56 1.61
C LYS A 324 34.00 -1.14 2.79
N MET A 325 34.61 -1.18 3.97
CA MET A 325 33.97 -1.62 5.22
C MET A 325 32.82 -0.68 5.62
N GLU A 326 33.01 0.65 5.51
CA GLU A 326 31.97 1.63 5.80
C GLU A 326 30.77 1.49 4.83
N GLN A 327 31.01 1.31 3.54
CA GLN A 327 29.97 1.04 2.54
C GLN A 327 29.21 -0.27 2.81
N MET A 328 29.93 -1.30 3.26
CA MET A 328 29.33 -2.58 3.64
C MET A 328 28.41 -2.42 4.85
N GLU A 329 28.88 -1.74 5.91
CA GLU A 329 28.11 -1.49 7.12
C GLU A 329 26.86 -0.65 6.82
N GLN A 330 26.99 0.38 5.99
CA GLN A 330 25.84 1.19 5.53
C GLN A 330 24.80 0.35 4.80
N SER A 331 25.24 -0.56 3.91
CA SER A 331 24.35 -1.45 3.15
C SER A 331 23.65 -2.47 4.07
N PHE A 332 24.39 -3.03 5.03
CA PHE A 332 23.83 -3.94 6.03
C PHE A 332 22.81 -3.25 6.94
N ASN A 333 23.13 -2.07 7.45
CA ASN A 333 22.22 -1.26 8.27
C ASN A 333 20.95 -0.89 7.49
N LYS A 334 21.09 -0.56 6.20
CA LYS A 334 19.94 -0.30 5.32
C LYS A 334 19.02 -1.52 5.18
N MET A 335 19.58 -2.72 5.02
CA MET A 335 18.82 -3.97 4.95
C MET A 335 18.09 -4.27 6.28
N LEU A 336 18.76 -4.06 7.42
CA LEU A 336 18.14 -4.20 8.75
C LEU A 336 17.02 -3.18 8.99
N ASP A 337 17.21 -1.93 8.55
CA ASP A 337 16.20 -0.89 8.67
C ASP A 337 14.98 -1.19 7.80
N MET A 338 15.16 -1.77 6.61
CA MET A 338 14.05 -2.29 5.80
C MET A 338 13.27 -3.38 6.56
N GLN A 339 13.97 -4.36 7.14
CA GLN A 339 13.33 -5.42 7.93
C GLN A 339 12.55 -4.86 9.14
N LYS A 340 13.14 -3.89 9.86
CA LYS A 340 12.48 -3.22 11.00
C LYS A 340 11.23 -2.47 10.57
N GLN A 341 11.24 -1.83 9.41
CA GLN A 341 10.08 -1.14 8.84
C GLN A 341 8.94 -2.09 8.45
N GLY A 342 9.27 -3.36 8.19
CA GLY A 342 8.30 -4.40 7.85
C GLY A 342 8.46 -4.96 6.45
N SER A 343 9.46 -4.50 5.69
CA SER A 343 9.79 -5.06 4.38
C SER A 343 10.19 -6.52 4.46
N ASP A 344 9.78 -7.28 3.46
CA ASP A 344 10.11 -8.69 3.34
C ASP A 344 11.44 -8.90 2.61
N ILE A 345 12.51 -8.99 3.39
CA ILE A 345 13.87 -9.16 2.86
C ILE A 345 14.16 -10.60 2.38
N TYR A 346 13.29 -11.58 2.67
CA TYR A 346 13.52 -13.00 2.40
C TYR A 346 12.72 -13.54 1.21
N PHE A 347 11.72 -12.80 0.74
CA PHE A 347 10.86 -13.20 -0.39
C PHE A 347 11.65 -13.70 -1.61
N GLY A 348 12.69 -12.97 -2.03
CA GLY A 348 13.50 -13.34 -3.19
C GLY A 348 14.15 -14.71 -3.09
N GLY A 349 14.75 -15.03 -1.93
CA GLY A 349 15.46 -16.30 -1.71
C GLY A 349 14.52 -17.51 -1.70
N PHE A 350 13.32 -17.37 -1.12
CA PHE A 350 12.37 -18.48 -1.00
C PHE A 350 11.39 -18.60 -2.16
N SER A 351 11.25 -17.56 -2.99
CA SER A 351 10.34 -17.57 -4.14
C SER A 351 10.57 -18.77 -5.07
N GLN A 352 11.83 -19.12 -5.32
CA GLN A 352 12.21 -20.26 -6.18
C GLN A 352 11.99 -21.62 -5.52
N MET A 353 11.80 -21.65 -4.20
CA MET A 353 11.69 -22.88 -3.41
C MET A 353 10.25 -23.35 -3.21
N LYS A 354 9.25 -22.66 -3.76
CA LYS A 354 7.82 -23.06 -3.66
C LYS A 354 7.39 -24.17 -4.63
N ASN A 355 8.35 -24.89 -5.22
CA ASN A 355 8.10 -25.96 -6.17
C ASN A 355 8.07 -27.37 -5.53
N PHE A 356 8.22 -27.48 -4.20
CA PHE A 356 8.16 -28.78 -3.52
C PHE A 356 6.75 -29.40 -3.59
N PRO A 357 6.62 -30.75 -3.68
CA PRO A 357 5.32 -31.43 -3.75
C PRO A 357 4.34 -31.07 -2.62
N PHE A 358 4.87 -30.70 -1.45
CA PHE A 358 4.09 -30.20 -0.32
C PHE A 358 3.13 -29.06 -0.70
N PHE A 359 3.55 -28.15 -1.60
CA PHE A 359 2.77 -26.98 -2.03
C PHE A 359 1.78 -27.27 -3.17
N LEU A 360 1.69 -28.53 -3.64
CA LEU A 360 0.65 -28.92 -4.60
C LEU A 360 -0.75 -28.92 -3.98
N LYS A 361 -0.85 -29.10 -2.65
CA LYS A 361 -2.09 -28.92 -1.89
C LYS A 361 -2.19 -27.45 -1.45
N ILE A 362 -3.32 -26.80 -1.72
CA ILE A 362 -3.50 -25.37 -1.36
C ILE A 362 -3.52 -25.17 0.16
N SER A 363 -4.19 -26.05 0.91
CA SER A 363 -4.23 -26.00 2.37
C SER A 363 -2.83 -25.90 3.02
N ASN A 364 -1.83 -26.56 2.43
CA ASN A 364 -0.46 -26.59 2.95
C ASN A 364 0.29 -25.26 2.85
N TRP A 365 -0.18 -24.30 2.02
CA TRP A 365 0.39 -22.95 2.00
C TRP A 365 0.14 -22.18 3.30
N PHE A 366 -0.88 -22.59 4.06
CA PHE A 366 -1.32 -21.93 5.28
C PHE A 366 -1.13 -22.79 6.53
N ALA A 367 -0.49 -23.96 6.38
CA ALA A 367 -0.14 -24.83 7.49
C ALA A 367 0.93 -24.15 8.36
N PRO A 368 0.70 -23.96 9.67
CA PRO A 368 1.73 -23.50 10.59
C PRO A 368 2.93 -24.44 10.58
N PHE A 369 4.13 -23.89 10.75
CA PHE A 369 5.33 -24.73 10.76
C PHE A 369 5.42 -25.53 12.05
N ASP A 370 5.41 -26.84 11.91
CA ASP A 370 5.59 -27.80 12.98
C ASP A 370 6.74 -28.76 12.66
N VAL A 371 7.68 -28.90 13.61
CA VAL A 371 8.83 -29.80 13.53
C VAL A 371 8.37 -31.25 13.50
N ASP A 372 7.26 -31.55 14.18
CA ASP A 372 6.71 -32.89 14.28
C ASP A 372 5.80 -33.26 13.11
N SER A 373 5.59 -32.33 12.16
CA SER A 373 4.82 -32.58 10.95
C SER A 373 5.28 -33.85 10.21
N PRO A 374 4.37 -34.75 9.81
CA PRO A 374 4.70 -35.94 9.05
C PRO A 374 5.38 -35.64 7.72
N SER A 375 5.11 -34.46 7.13
CA SER A 375 5.77 -34.04 5.89
C SER A 375 7.29 -33.89 6.07
N LEU A 376 7.77 -33.72 7.31
CA LEU A 376 9.17 -33.59 7.67
C LEU A 376 9.78 -34.88 8.24
N SER A 377 9.12 -36.05 8.12
CA SER A 377 9.66 -37.32 8.64
C SER A 377 11.04 -37.65 8.04
N ASP A 378 11.17 -37.59 6.71
CA ASP A 378 12.45 -37.79 6.00
C ASP A 378 13.51 -36.77 6.44
N VAL A 379 13.07 -35.52 6.65
CA VAL A 379 13.93 -34.41 7.08
C VAL A 379 14.49 -34.69 8.46
N ARG A 380 13.63 -35.06 9.41
CA ARG A 380 13.99 -35.43 10.77
C ARG A 380 14.91 -36.66 10.81
N GLY A 381 14.61 -37.66 9.98
CA GLY A 381 15.43 -38.86 9.83
C GLY A 381 16.86 -38.55 9.39
N LYS A 382 17.06 -37.62 8.45
CA LYS A 382 18.39 -37.23 7.96
C LYS A 382 19.13 -36.23 8.84
N LEU A 383 18.44 -35.20 9.35
CA LEU A 383 19.05 -34.21 10.24
C LEU A 383 19.36 -34.79 11.63
N GLY A 384 18.66 -35.85 12.04
CA GLY A 384 18.88 -36.51 13.32
C GLY A 384 18.72 -35.54 14.49
N LYS A 385 19.72 -35.47 15.38
CA LYS A 385 19.72 -34.62 16.59
C LYS A 385 20.12 -33.15 16.34
N MET A 386 20.15 -32.70 15.10
CA MET A 386 20.53 -31.32 14.81
C MET A 386 19.50 -30.35 15.39
N LYS A 387 19.97 -29.36 16.14
CA LYS A 387 19.13 -28.29 16.73
C LYS A 387 18.58 -27.32 15.69
N LEU A 388 18.89 -27.52 14.42
CA LEU A 388 18.50 -26.64 13.33
C LEU A 388 16.97 -26.51 13.20
N LEU A 389 16.22 -27.63 13.26
CA LEU A 389 14.76 -27.57 13.13
C LEU A 389 14.12 -26.85 14.33
N ASP A 390 14.66 -27.04 15.53
CA ASP A 390 14.24 -26.30 16.73
C ASP A 390 14.56 -24.81 16.61
N SER A 391 15.73 -24.46 16.09
CA SER A 391 16.14 -23.07 15.82
C SER A 391 15.23 -22.44 14.75
N LEU A 392 14.90 -23.18 13.68
CA LEU A 392 13.99 -22.73 12.64
C LEU A 392 12.56 -22.55 13.15
N TYR A 393 12.09 -23.46 14.01
CA TYR A 393 10.80 -23.34 14.67
C TYR A 393 10.71 -22.05 15.48
N ARG A 394 11.74 -21.77 16.30
CA ARG A 394 11.87 -20.56 17.12
C ARG A 394 12.19 -19.30 16.32
N SER A 395 12.66 -19.43 15.08
CA SER A 395 13.04 -18.29 14.25
C SER A 395 11.83 -17.42 13.93
N ASN A 396 12.02 -16.10 14.03
CA ASN A 396 11.01 -15.10 13.70
C ASN A 396 11.22 -14.45 12.32
N SER A 397 12.24 -14.88 11.59
CA SER A 397 12.63 -14.27 10.31
C SER A 397 11.79 -14.76 9.13
N PHE A 398 11.18 -15.94 9.25
CA PHE A 398 10.52 -16.63 8.15
C PHE A 398 9.04 -16.85 8.40
N CYS A 399 8.25 -16.74 7.32
CA CYS A 399 6.88 -17.24 7.32
C CYS A 399 6.83 -18.77 7.36
N ASP A 400 5.69 -19.35 7.73
CA ASP A 400 5.60 -20.79 7.99
C ASP A 400 5.87 -21.60 6.71
N SER A 401 5.40 -21.12 5.56
CA SER A 401 5.70 -21.75 4.27
C SER A 401 7.19 -21.65 3.88
N ASP A 402 7.90 -20.59 4.28
CA ASP A 402 9.35 -20.45 4.04
C ASP A 402 10.13 -21.42 4.93
N LYS A 403 9.69 -21.64 6.18
CA LYS A 403 10.28 -22.65 7.08
C LYS A 403 10.17 -24.07 6.50
N TYR A 404 9.00 -24.45 5.97
CA TYR A 404 8.86 -25.72 5.25
C TYR A 404 9.80 -25.82 4.04
N SER A 405 9.86 -24.75 3.23
CA SER A 405 10.73 -24.70 2.05
C SER A 405 12.21 -24.88 2.42
N PHE A 406 12.65 -24.23 3.50
CA PHE A 406 13.99 -24.36 4.05
C PHE A 406 14.26 -25.79 4.55
N ALA A 407 13.32 -26.37 5.29
CA ALA A 407 13.44 -27.72 5.82
C ALA A 407 13.55 -28.78 4.71
N PHE A 408 12.79 -28.65 3.61
CA PHE A 408 12.92 -29.54 2.45
C PHE A 408 14.22 -29.30 1.67
N ALA A 409 14.59 -28.03 1.51
CA ALA A 409 15.81 -27.62 0.84
C ALA A 409 17.05 -28.23 1.47
N ILE A 410 17.13 -28.20 2.80
CA ILE A 410 18.36 -28.55 3.50
C ILE A 410 18.67 -30.05 3.43
N VAL A 411 17.64 -30.89 3.39
CA VAL A 411 17.78 -32.35 3.20
C VAL A 411 18.49 -32.72 1.90
N SER A 412 18.33 -31.91 0.85
CA SER A 412 18.98 -32.15 -0.44
C SER A 412 20.47 -31.83 -0.44
N ILE A 413 20.94 -31.01 0.51
CA ILE A 413 22.32 -30.52 0.56
C ILE A 413 23.06 -30.91 1.84
N VAL A 414 22.38 -31.43 2.87
CA VAL A 414 22.95 -31.67 4.21
C VAL A 414 24.23 -32.52 4.18
N ASP A 415 24.29 -33.50 3.28
CA ASP A 415 25.45 -34.38 3.11
C ASP A 415 26.64 -33.70 2.39
N GLN A 416 26.40 -32.55 1.78
CA GLN A 416 27.41 -31.74 1.07
C GLN A 416 27.90 -30.54 1.91
N ILE A 417 27.31 -30.32 3.09
CA ILE A 417 27.69 -29.22 3.98
C ILE A 417 28.99 -29.59 4.72
N PRO A 418 30.05 -28.76 4.63
CA PRO A 418 31.27 -28.90 5.42
C PRO A 418 31.03 -29.04 6.94
N GLU A 419 31.88 -29.82 7.62
CA GLU A 419 31.77 -30.09 9.07
C GLU A 419 31.72 -28.82 9.93
N ASN A 420 32.52 -27.80 9.62
CA ASN A 420 32.52 -26.52 10.33
C ASN A 420 31.16 -25.78 10.23
N MET A 421 30.52 -25.78 9.06
CA MET A 421 29.17 -25.24 8.91
C MET A 421 28.14 -26.11 9.63
N ARG A 422 28.33 -27.43 9.64
CA ARG A 422 27.47 -28.38 10.36
C ARG A 422 27.50 -28.15 11.87
N GLU A 423 28.66 -27.83 12.43
CA GLU A 423 28.82 -27.43 13.83
C GLU A 423 28.15 -26.07 14.10
N MET A 424 28.32 -25.09 13.22
CA MET A 424 27.65 -23.78 13.32
C MET A 424 26.12 -23.90 13.25
N MET A 425 25.58 -24.80 12.45
CA MET A 425 24.14 -25.08 12.38
C MET A 425 23.56 -25.72 13.65
N ASN A 426 24.44 -26.31 14.47
CA ASN A 426 24.07 -26.86 15.77
C ASN A 426 24.17 -25.84 16.91
N THR A 427 24.65 -24.62 16.64
CA THR A 427 24.56 -23.50 17.57
C THR A 427 23.21 -22.82 17.43
N ALA A 428 22.72 -22.21 18.53
CA ALA A 428 21.41 -21.57 18.54
C ALA A 428 21.33 -20.32 17.63
N ASP A 429 22.49 -19.74 17.30
CA ASP A 429 22.62 -18.44 16.62
C ASP A 429 22.75 -18.55 15.10
N PHE A 430 22.50 -19.72 14.49
CA PHE A 430 22.69 -19.94 13.06
C PHE A 430 21.92 -18.97 12.15
N PHE A 431 20.71 -18.57 12.55
CA PHE A 431 19.91 -17.59 11.81
C PHE A 431 20.20 -16.14 12.24
N GLY A 432 21.29 -15.90 12.97
CA GLY A 432 21.77 -14.57 13.34
C GLY A 432 20.94 -13.85 14.39
N MET A 433 20.25 -14.58 15.28
CA MET A 433 19.40 -13.98 16.31
C MET A 433 19.74 -14.48 17.72
N SER A 434 20.07 -13.55 18.62
CA SER A 434 20.07 -13.77 20.05
C SER A 434 18.67 -14.15 20.53
N SER A 435 18.61 -15.11 21.45
CA SER A 435 17.41 -15.78 21.96
C SER A 435 16.41 -14.92 22.74
N ASP A 436 16.50 -13.59 22.71
CA ASP A 436 15.87 -12.70 23.69
C ASP A 436 14.86 -11.68 23.11
N ASP A 437 14.34 -11.90 21.89
CA ASP A 437 13.21 -11.12 21.39
C ASP A 437 11.89 -11.66 21.97
N SER A 438 11.54 -11.14 23.15
CA SER A 438 10.28 -11.33 23.88
C SER A 438 8.97 -11.00 23.10
N ASN A 439 9.06 -10.70 21.80
CA ASN A 439 7.99 -10.26 20.91
C ASN A 439 7.47 -11.32 19.91
N SER A 440 7.94 -12.57 19.98
CA SER A 440 7.56 -13.67 19.05
C SER A 440 6.07 -14.05 19.06
N GLN A 441 5.32 -13.62 20.09
CA GLN A 441 3.87 -13.82 20.21
C GLN A 441 3.10 -12.49 20.10
N SER A 442 3.74 -11.41 19.65
CA SER A 442 3.04 -10.13 19.47
C SER A 442 1.98 -10.25 18.36
N PRO A 443 0.80 -9.63 18.52
CA PRO A 443 -0.25 -9.62 17.50
C PRO A 443 0.25 -9.16 16.13
N THR A 444 1.09 -8.11 16.11
CA THR A 444 1.78 -7.55 14.95
C THR A 444 2.54 -8.61 14.18
N TYR A 445 3.34 -9.40 14.89
CA TYR A 445 4.21 -10.40 14.28
C TYR A 445 3.41 -11.56 13.68
N ILE A 446 2.42 -12.06 14.42
CA ILE A 446 1.55 -13.15 13.97
C ILE A 446 0.80 -12.76 12.69
N ARG A 447 0.25 -11.54 12.62
CA ARG A 447 -0.38 -11.01 11.41
C ARG A 447 0.60 -10.93 10.24
N ARG A 448 1.79 -10.37 10.47
CA ARG A 448 2.82 -10.22 9.42
C ARG A 448 3.21 -11.57 8.84
N ARG A 449 3.45 -12.57 9.70
CA ARG A 449 3.78 -13.94 9.29
C ARG A 449 2.70 -14.54 8.40
N TYR A 450 1.44 -14.39 8.79
CA TYR A 450 0.31 -14.89 8.00
C TYR A 450 0.11 -14.13 6.68
N LEU A 451 0.25 -12.80 6.69
CA LEU A 451 0.22 -11.98 5.47
C LEU A 451 1.32 -12.37 4.49
N GLN A 452 2.50 -12.70 4.99
CA GLN A 452 3.59 -13.20 4.18
C GLN A 452 3.19 -14.52 3.51
N ASP A 453 2.67 -15.51 4.24
CA ASP A 453 2.19 -16.78 3.65
C ASP A 453 1.10 -16.56 2.59
N LEU A 454 0.12 -15.68 2.86
CA LEU A 454 -0.89 -15.25 1.89
C LEU A 454 -0.25 -14.63 0.65
N TYR A 455 0.72 -13.72 0.81
CA TYR A 455 1.41 -13.09 -0.31
C TYR A 455 2.15 -14.12 -1.18
N ARG A 456 2.84 -15.09 -0.56
CA ARG A 456 3.49 -16.20 -1.30
C ARG A 456 2.44 -16.94 -2.12
N PHE A 457 1.29 -17.27 -1.54
CA PHE A 457 0.20 -17.94 -2.25
C PHE A 457 -0.26 -17.14 -3.48
N PHE A 458 -0.65 -15.87 -3.30
CA PHE A 458 -1.16 -15.05 -4.40
C PHE A 458 -0.12 -14.72 -5.47
N LYS A 459 1.18 -14.78 -5.16
CA LYS A 459 2.24 -14.51 -6.15
C LYS A 459 2.79 -15.75 -6.83
N LEU A 460 2.91 -16.88 -6.11
CA LEU A 460 3.70 -18.03 -6.54
C LEU A 460 2.86 -19.26 -6.84
N ASN A 461 1.65 -19.39 -6.30
CA ASN A 461 0.81 -20.56 -6.52
C ASN A 461 0.42 -20.71 -8.00
N HIS A 462 0.34 -21.96 -8.48
CA HIS A 462 -0.02 -22.25 -9.87
C HIS A 462 -1.46 -21.84 -10.24
N TYR A 463 -2.37 -21.85 -9.28
CA TYR A 463 -3.78 -21.46 -9.43
C TYR A 463 -4.05 -20.01 -9.01
N ARG A 464 -3.02 -19.20 -8.75
CA ARG A 464 -3.17 -17.82 -8.23
C ARG A 464 -4.12 -16.93 -9.04
N SER A 465 -4.20 -17.13 -10.36
CA SER A 465 -5.10 -16.36 -11.24
C SER A 465 -6.58 -16.71 -11.06
N GLU A 466 -6.89 -17.82 -10.40
CA GLU A 466 -8.26 -18.25 -10.09
C GLU A 466 -8.77 -17.60 -8.78
N PHE A 467 -7.92 -16.87 -8.04
CA PHE A 467 -8.28 -16.21 -6.79
C PHE A 467 -8.11 -14.69 -6.87
N GLY A 468 -9.04 -13.94 -6.27
CA GLY A 468 -8.93 -12.49 -6.13
C GLY A 468 -7.87 -12.11 -5.09
N SER A 469 -6.84 -11.37 -5.48
CA SER A 469 -5.77 -10.99 -4.55
C SER A 469 -6.14 -9.73 -3.75
N PRO A 470 -6.10 -9.78 -2.40
CA PRO A 470 -6.34 -8.61 -1.55
C PRO A 470 -5.11 -7.67 -1.46
N PHE A 471 -3.98 -8.02 -2.10
CA PHE A 471 -2.75 -7.23 -2.03
C PHE A 471 -2.73 -6.09 -3.05
N ILE A 472 -2.15 -4.98 -2.64
CA ILE A 472 -2.09 -3.74 -3.43
C ILE A 472 -1.15 -3.95 -4.61
N ASP A 473 -1.64 -3.69 -5.82
CA ASP A 473 -0.82 -3.71 -7.02
C ASP A 473 -0.44 -2.28 -7.44
N SER A 474 0.27 -2.17 -8.56
CA SER A 474 0.74 -0.87 -9.08
C SER A 474 -0.38 0.15 -9.35
N ASN A 475 -1.59 -0.30 -9.64
CA ASN A 475 -2.78 0.53 -9.75
C ASN A 475 -3.50 0.46 -8.39
N VAL A 476 -3.27 1.45 -7.53
CA VAL A 476 -3.94 1.51 -6.22
C VAL A 476 -5.46 1.57 -6.46
N THR A 477 -6.17 0.50 -6.12
CA THR A 477 -7.63 0.43 -6.18
C THR A 477 -8.23 0.50 -4.77
N ASP A 478 -9.40 1.12 -4.66
CA ASP A 478 -10.04 1.43 -3.37
C ASP A 478 -10.40 0.19 -2.57
N ASP A 479 -10.80 -0.89 -3.28
CA ASP A 479 -11.16 -2.19 -2.71
C ASP A 479 -10.03 -2.88 -1.95
N LYS A 480 -8.78 -2.41 -2.10
CA LYS A 480 -7.61 -2.96 -1.40
C LYS A 480 -7.15 -2.13 -0.19
N ILE A 481 -7.85 -1.04 0.12
CA ILE A 481 -7.56 -0.17 1.26
C ILE A 481 -8.69 -0.29 2.28
N MET A 482 -8.50 -1.09 3.34
CA MET A 482 -9.53 -1.39 4.36
C MET A 482 -10.08 -0.14 5.04
N LEU A 483 -9.27 0.91 5.15
CA LEU A 483 -9.70 2.21 5.69
C LEU A 483 -10.66 2.97 4.77
N LEU A 484 -10.83 2.55 3.51
CA LEU A 484 -11.80 3.12 2.56
C LEU A 484 -13.10 2.32 2.47
N SER A 485 -13.27 1.29 3.30
CA SER A 485 -14.53 0.55 3.39
C SER A 485 -15.71 1.51 3.63
N ASP A 486 -16.86 1.22 3.02
CA ASP A 486 -18.13 1.93 3.26
C ASP A 486 -18.59 1.89 4.73
N LEU A 487 -18.01 0.99 5.54
CA LEU A 487 -18.28 0.90 6.96
C LEU A 487 -17.43 1.88 7.79
N VAL A 488 -16.32 2.36 7.27
CA VAL A 488 -15.39 3.30 7.92
C VAL A 488 -15.88 4.73 7.72
N LYS A 489 -16.02 5.48 8.83
CA LYS A 489 -16.34 6.92 8.78
C LYS A 489 -15.11 7.76 9.08
N TYR A 490 -14.95 8.83 8.31
CA TYR A 490 -13.79 9.70 8.43
C TYR A 490 -13.63 10.32 9.84
N ASP A 491 -14.72 10.76 10.46
CA ASP A 491 -14.69 11.34 11.81
C ASP A 491 -14.31 10.34 12.90
N GLU A 492 -14.54 9.05 12.68
CA GLU A 492 -14.20 7.99 13.63
C GLU A 492 -12.75 7.49 13.46
N PHE A 493 -12.19 7.61 12.23
CA PHE A 493 -10.88 7.07 11.80
C PHE A 493 -9.90 8.13 11.30
N SER A 494 -10.14 9.42 11.56
CA SER A 494 -9.34 10.51 10.96
C SER A 494 -7.85 10.38 11.29
N ASN A 495 -7.51 9.95 12.50
CA ASN A 495 -6.13 9.80 12.94
C ASN A 495 -5.40 8.72 12.15
N GLU A 496 -6.04 7.56 11.96
CA GLU A 496 -5.51 6.41 11.24
C GLU A 496 -5.34 6.71 9.75
N ILE A 497 -6.37 7.31 9.14
CA ILE A 497 -6.38 7.73 7.73
C ILE A 497 -5.27 8.77 7.48
N LEU A 498 -5.17 9.79 8.33
CA LEU A 498 -4.14 10.82 8.19
C LEU A 498 -2.74 10.26 8.47
N SER A 499 -2.60 9.28 9.37
CA SER A 499 -1.33 8.59 9.61
C SER A 499 -0.91 7.77 8.39
N LEU A 500 -1.85 7.10 7.73
CA LEU A 500 -1.59 6.38 6.49
C LEU A 500 -1.24 7.34 5.34
N ALA A 501 -1.91 8.49 5.26
CA ALA A 501 -1.59 9.53 4.28
C ALA A 501 -0.21 10.16 4.52
N LYS A 502 0.21 10.36 5.78
CA LYS A 502 1.59 10.78 6.12
C LYS A 502 2.60 9.73 5.69
N PHE A 503 2.31 8.46 5.93
CA PHE A 503 3.13 7.36 5.45
C PHE A 503 3.25 7.41 3.92
N ALA A 504 2.14 7.56 3.20
CA ALA A 504 2.12 7.68 1.74
C ALA A 504 2.99 8.85 1.26
N LEU A 505 2.89 10.04 1.88
CA LEU A 505 3.74 11.19 1.54
C LEU A 505 5.22 10.91 1.82
N LYS A 506 5.56 10.35 2.98
CA LYS A 506 6.95 10.06 3.38
C LYS A 506 7.63 9.09 2.41
N HIS A 507 6.89 8.10 1.92
CA HIS A 507 7.37 7.08 0.98
C HIS A 507 7.08 7.45 -0.49
N GLN A 508 6.66 8.69 -0.78
CA GLN A 508 6.37 9.19 -2.13
C GLN A 508 5.32 8.37 -2.90
N ARG A 509 4.38 7.74 -2.19
CA ARG A 509 3.23 7.03 -2.77
C ARG A 509 2.11 8.01 -3.09
N TRP A 510 2.31 8.81 -4.13
CA TRP A 510 1.38 9.88 -4.52
C TRP A 510 -0.02 9.37 -4.88
N ASN A 511 -0.12 8.20 -5.53
CA ASN A 511 -1.41 7.59 -5.87
C ASN A 511 -2.20 7.19 -4.62
N LEU A 512 -1.55 6.56 -3.62
CA LEU A 512 -2.19 6.22 -2.36
C LEU A 512 -2.63 7.47 -1.59
N LEU A 513 -1.77 8.50 -1.55
CA LEU A 513 -2.11 9.77 -0.91
C LEU A 513 -3.34 10.41 -1.56
N ASP A 514 -3.40 10.41 -2.89
CA ASP A 514 -4.52 10.97 -3.64
C ASP A 514 -5.83 10.22 -3.40
N VAL A 515 -5.80 8.90 -3.48
CA VAL A 515 -6.98 8.05 -3.26
C VAL A 515 -7.54 8.27 -1.85
N LEU A 516 -6.67 8.32 -0.83
CA LEU A 516 -7.08 8.58 0.56
C LEU A 516 -7.75 9.95 0.70
N LEU A 517 -7.12 11.02 0.19
CA LEU A 517 -7.66 12.37 0.35
C LEU A 517 -8.95 12.58 -0.47
N SER A 518 -9.08 11.93 -1.63
CA SER A 518 -10.26 12.06 -2.49
C SER A 518 -11.52 11.41 -1.91
N HIS A 519 -11.37 10.34 -1.12
CA HIS A 519 -12.50 9.68 -0.45
C HIS A 519 -13.03 10.45 0.76
N PHE A 520 -12.16 11.22 1.42
CA PHE A 520 -12.49 11.89 2.67
C PHE A 520 -12.69 13.39 2.50
N LYS A 521 -13.76 13.73 1.77
CA LYS A 521 -14.16 15.13 1.55
C LYS A 521 -14.59 15.81 2.84
N LEU A 522 -14.10 17.03 3.05
CA LEU A 522 -14.44 17.82 4.22
C LEU A 522 -15.83 18.43 4.08
N THR A 523 -16.60 18.36 5.17
CA THR A 523 -17.91 19.02 5.29
C THR A 523 -17.86 20.05 6.43
N ASP A 524 -18.80 20.99 6.40
CA ASP A 524 -18.92 22.02 7.44
C ASP A 524 -19.07 21.41 8.83
N GLU A 525 -19.81 20.31 8.94
CA GLU A 525 -19.99 19.57 10.19
C GLU A 525 -18.69 18.92 10.67
N LEU A 526 -17.91 18.30 9.75
CA LEU A 526 -16.64 17.66 10.08
C LEU A 526 -15.64 18.67 10.66
N ILE A 527 -15.50 19.82 10.00
CA ILE A 527 -14.53 20.85 10.38
C ILE A 527 -14.90 21.52 11.71
N LYS A 528 -16.17 21.87 11.88
CA LYS A 528 -16.61 22.67 13.03
C LYS A 528 -16.78 21.82 14.29
N LYS A 529 -17.26 20.57 14.15
CA LYS A 529 -17.76 19.79 15.30
C LYS A 529 -17.06 18.47 15.55
N LYS A 530 -16.56 17.78 14.52
CA LYS A 530 -16.16 16.36 14.65
C LYS A 530 -14.65 16.14 14.70
N LEU A 531 -13.92 16.68 13.73
CA LEU A 531 -12.46 16.54 13.69
C LEU A 531 -11.81 17.41 14.75
N ASP A 532 -10.60 17.11 15.20
CA ASP A 532 -9.80 18.00 16.06
C ASP A 532 -8.91 18.95 15.23
N TYR A 533 -8.30 19.93 15.88
CA TYR A 533 -7.45 20.93 15.22
C TYR A 533 -6.23 20.32 14.54
N GLU A 534 -5.56 19.35 15.16
CA GLU A 534 -4.35 18.75 14.61
C GLU A 534 -4.66 17.85 13.41
N SER A 535 -5.77 17.10 13.46
CA SER A 535 -6.27 16.35 12.30
C SER A 535 -6.51 17.26 11.09
N LEU A 536 -7.19 18.39 11.28
CA LEU A 536 -7.46 19.34 10.19
C LEU A 536 -6.17 19.92 9.61
N LYS A 537 -5.22 20.33 10.47
CA LYS A 537 -3.93 20.83 10.02
C LYS A 537 -3.18 19.82 9.17
N TRP A 538 -3.16 18.56 9.61
CA TRP A 538 -2.53 17.49 8.85
C TRP A 538 -3.23 17.25 7.51
N HIS A 539 -4.56 17.28 7.47
CA HIS A 539 -5.32 17.17 6.22
C HIS A 539 -4.89 18.25 5.22
N TYR A 540 -4.91 19.53 5.61
CA TYR A 540 -4.52 20.63 4.73
C TYR A 540 -3.03 20.64 4.36
N TYR A 541 -2.15 20.16 5.25
CA TYR A 541 -0.74 19.99 4.91
C TYR A 541 -0.54 18.92 3.83
N LEU A 542 -1.19 17.76 3.98
CA LEU A 542 -1.12 16.63 3.06
C LEU A 542 -1.74 16.98 1.70
N MET A 543 -2.91 17.62 1.71
CA MET A 543 -3.57 18.12 0.51
C MET A 543 -2.70 19.14 -0.23
N GLY A 544 -2.11 20.10 0.49
CA GLY A 544 -1.18 21.07 -0.11
C GLY A 544 0.03 20.40 -0.76
N ALA A 545 0.61 19.38 -0.11
CA ALA A 545 1.74 18.63 -0.66
C ALA A 545 1.37 17.85 -1.93
N LEU A 546 0.19 17.22 -1.94
CA LEU A 546 -0.33 16.51 -3.12
C LEU A 546 -0.59 17.47 -4.28
N LEU A 547 -1.21 18.62 -4.02
CA LEU A 547 -1.50 19.64 -5.04
C LEU A 547 -0.21 20.25 -5.63
N MET A 548 0.82 20.45 -4.80
CA MET A 548 2.16 20.85 -5.26
C MET A 548 2.76 19.82 -6.22
N HIS A 549 2.65 18.53 -5.90
CA HIS A 549 3.12 17.45 -6.77
C HIS A 549 2.35 17.40 -8.09
N ARG A 550 1.04 17.73 -8.08
CA ARG A 550 0.19 17.82 -9.28
C ARG A 550 0.34 19.12 -10.08
N HIS A 551 1.26 20.00 -9.71
CA HIS A 551 1.42 21.32 -10.32
C HIS A 551 0.17 22.22 -10.20
N MET A 552 -0.74 21.93 -9.28
CA MET A 552 -1.93 22.73 -8.99
C MET A 552 -1.62 23.80 -7.94
N TYR A 553 -0.72 24.73 -8.28
CA TYR A 553 -0.09 25.64 -7.32
C TYR A 553 -1.06 26.60 -6.64
N ALA A 554 -2.07 27.11 -7.34
CA ALA A 554 -3.07 28.01 -6.77
C ALA A 554 -3.90 27.30 -5.68
N ALA A 555 -4.35 26.07 -5.96
CA ALA A 555 -5.08 25.26 -4.97
C ALA A 555 -4.18 24.84 -3.79
N ALA A 556 -2.89 24.53 -4.07
CA ALA A 556 -1.92 24.28 -3.00
C ALA A 556 -1.75 25.49 -2.08
N CYS A 557 -1.74 26.70 -2.65
CA CYS A 557 -1.69 27.95 -1.91
C CYS A 557 -2.88 28.10 -0.96
N GLU A 558 -4.11 27.87 -1.44
CA GLU A 558 -5.32 27.90 -0.60
C GLU A 558 -5.32 26.82 0.49
N SER A 559 -4.75 25.65 0.23
CA SER A 559 -4.57 24.59 1.23
C SER A 559 -3.62 25.03 2.35
N TYR A 560 -2.47 25.60 2.00
CA TYR A 560 -1.51 26.09 3.00
C TYR A 560 -2.01 27.35 3.73
N LYS A 561 -2.82 28.19 3.08
CA LYS A 561 -3.56 29.28 3.73
C LYS A 561 -4.55 28.76 4.77
N SER A 562 -5.34 27.73 4.43
CA SER A 562 -6.24 27.06 5.38
C SER A 562 -5.48 26.52 6.60
N LEU A 563 -4.30 25.95 6.38
CA LEU A 563 -3.40 25.52 7.46
C LEU A 563 -2.91 26.69 8.35
N LEU A 564 -2.50 27.80 7.75
CA LEU A 564 -2.10 29.01 8.49
C LEU A 564 -3.25 29.61 9.31
N ILE A 565 -4.46 29.61 8.76
CA ILE A 565 -5.69 30.03 9.47
C ILE A 565 -5.88 29.18 10.72
N LEU A 566 -5.79 27.86 10.60
CA LEU A 566 -5.95 26.94 11.74
C LEU A 566 -4.84 27.13 12.80
N ASP A 567 -3.59 27.34 12.39
CA ASP A 567 -2.49 27.64 13.31
C ASP A 567 -2.71 28.95 14.09
N GLY A 568 -3.20 30.00 13.41
CA GLY A 568 -3.52 31.29 14.04
C GLY A 568 -4.66 31.18 15.05
N LEU A 569 -5.77 30.56 14.65
CA LEU A 569 -6.95 30.41 15.51
C LEU A 569 -6.67 29.58 16.77
N GLN A 570 -5.89 28.49 16.64
CA GLN A 570 -5.51 27.67 17.80
C GLN A 570 -4.67 28.48 18.79
N LYS A 571 -3.73 29.31 18.34
CA LYS A 571 -2.94 30.19 19.23
C LYS A 571 -3.81 31.23 19.93
N SER A 572 -4.81 31.75 19.23
CA SER A 572 -5.74 32.74 19.76
C SER A 572 -6.91 32.14 20.57
N ASN A 573 -6.97 30.82 20.74
CA ASN A 573 -8.07 30.09 21.38
C ASN A 573 -9.47 30.45 20.82
N ILE A 574 -9.56 30.72 19.52
CA ILE A 574 -10.82 31.03 18.85
C ILE A 574 -11.55 29.72 18.50
N ASP A 575 -12.87 29.71 18.66
CA ASP A 575 -13.71 28.55 18.35
C ASP A 575 -13.87 28.36 16.83
N ARG A 576 -13.69 27.11 16.37
CA ARG A 576 -13.83 26.70 14.96
C ARG A 576 -15.22 26.90 14.41
N ASN A 577 -16.24 27.02 15.27
CA ASN A 577 -17.60 27.33 14.83
C ASN A 577 -17.70 28.66 14.07
N GLN A 578 -16.71 29.55 14.24
CA GLN A 578 -16.62 30.84 13.54
C GLN A 578 -15.94 30.74 12.16
N LEU A 579 -15.46 29.56 11.78
CA LEU A 579 -14.84 29.33 10.47
C LEU A 579 -15.88 29.49 9.35
N ILE A 580 -15.49 30.24 8.34
CA ILE A 580 -16.18 30.28 7.06
C ILE A 580 -15.53 29.19 6.20
N PHE A 581 -16.29 28.13 5.93
CA PHE A 581 -15.81 27.00 5.15
C PHE A 581 -16.56 26.91 3.82
N ASN A 582 -15.82 26.71 2.74
CA ASN A 582 -16.39 26.54 1.42
C ASN A 582 -16.53 25.06 1.11
N SER A 583 -17.76 24.55 1.20
CA SER A 583 -18.05 23.14 0.92
C SER A 583 -17.80 22.70 -0.53
N THR A 584 -17.64 23.63 -1.47
CA THR A 584 -17.36 23.32 -2.88
C THR A 584 -15.86 23.18 -3.14
N THR A 585 -15.06 24.08 -2.58
CA THR A 585 -13.60 24.05 -2.76
C THR A 585 -12.87 23.28 -1.66
N GLU A 586 -13.56 22.99 -0.57
CA GLU A 586 -13.02 22.33 0.63
C GLU A 586 -11.93 23.14 1.34
N PHE A 587 -11.90 24.47 1.14
CA PHE A 587 -10.97 25.39 1.81
C PHE A 587 -11.66 26.29 2.83
N ILE A 588 -10.86 26.87 3.72
CA ILE A 588 -11.31 27.83 4.72
C ILE A 588 -11.26 29.24 4.11
N ASP A 589 -12.43 29.83 3.89
CA ASP A 589 -12.62 31.19 3.36
C ASP A 589 -12.56 32.23 4.49
N PHE A 590 -11.46 32.25 5.25
CA PHE A 590 -11.23 33.22 6.31
C PHE A 590 -10.24 34.30 5.87
N PRO A 591 -10.46 35.60 6.16
CA PRO A 591 -9.52 36.65 5.80
C PRO A 591 -8.12 36.41 6.37
N ILE A 592 -7.10 36.38 5.50
CA ILE A 592 -5.70 36.14 5.88
C ILE A 592 -5.16 37.27 6.78
N ASP A 593 -5.65 38.51 6.59
CA ASP A 593 -5.25 39.70 7.34
C ASP A 593 -5.49 39.58 8.85
N CYS A 594 -6.33 38.62 9.26
CA CYS A 594 -6.57 38.31 10.66
C CYS A 594 -5.49 37.41 11.29
N ILE A 595 -4.49 36.98 10.52
CA ILE A 595 -3.44 36.04 10.95
C ILE A 595 -2.09 36.73 10.95
N ASP A 596 -1.41 36.69 12.08
CA ASP A 596 -0.03 37.15 12.18
C ASP A 596 0.93 36.13 11.53
N LEU A 597 1.28 36.39 10.27
CA LEU A 597 2.30 35.62 9.52
C LEU A 597 3.67 35.65 10.20
N GLU A 598 3.99 36.70 10.97
CA GLU A 598 5.27 36.79 11.70
C GLU A 598 5.31 35.81 12.88
N SER A 599 4.18 35.41 13.46
CA SER A 599 4.15 34.35 14.48
C SER A 599 4.07 32.92 13.90
N SER A 600 3.78 32.75 12.60
CA SER A 600 3.53 31.44 11.97
C SER A 600 4.75 30.49 12.00
N LYS A 601 4.49 29.18 11.91
CA LYS A 601 5.53 28.14 11.85
C LYS A 601 6.31 28.24 10.54
N GLU A 602 7.65 28.29 10.64
CA GLU A 602 8.54 28.48 9.49
C GLU A 602 8.27 27.49 8.35
N SER A 603 8.08 26.20 8.68
CA SER A 603 7.85 25.14 7.69
C SER A 603 6.58 25.35 6.87
N VAL A 604 5.51 25.86 7.50
CA VAL A 604 4.21 26.09 6.86
C VAL A 604 4.28 27.32 5.97
N LEU A 605 4.83 28.42 6.51
CA LEU A 605 5.01 29.67 5.76
C LEU A 605 5.92 29.46 4.54
N LYS A 606 6.94 28.60 4.65
CA LYS A 606 7.78 28.20 3.51
C LYS A 606 6.98 27.53 2.41
N SER A 607 6.11 26.58 2.75
CA SER A 607 5.28 25.89 1.75
C SER A 607 4.27 26.82 1.10
N TYR A 608 3.64 27.71 1.90
CA TYR A 608 2.74 28.74 1.41
C TYR A 608 3.43 29.74 0.46
N ALA A 609 4.61 30.23 0.83
CA ALA A 609 5.42 31.12 0.00
C ALA A 609 5.83 30.44 -1.32
N LEU A 610 6.20 29.15 -1.26
CA LEU A 610 6.60 28.40 -2.44
C LEU A 610 5.42 28.14 -3.38
N SER A 611 4.24 27.80 -2.85
CA SER A 611 3.04 27.64 -3.67
C SER A 611 2.61 28.96 -4.31
N ALA A 612 2.67 30.08 -3.58
CA ALA A 612 2.39 31.42 -4.10
C ALA A 612 3.34 31.76 -5.26
N LEU A 613 4.65 31.60 -5.06
CA LEU A 613 5.67 31.85 -6.07
C LEU A 613 5.45 31.01 -7.34
N ARG A 614 5.09 29.73 -7.18
CA ARG A 614 4.83 28.83 -8.32
C ARG A 614 3.49 29.10 -9.01
N SER A 615 2.53 29.67 -8.30
CA SER A 615 1.24 30.08 -8.88
C SER A 615 1.32 31.42 -9.63
N GLY A 616 2.40 32.18 -9.44
CA GLY A 616 2.60 33.52 -10.03
C GLY A 616 2.14 34.67 -9.13
N ASP A 617 1.65 34.41 -7.91
CA ASP A 617 1.36 35.44 -6.91
C ASP A 617 2.67 35.91 -6.25
N ASN A 618 3.40 36.75 -6.99
CA ASN A 618 4.69 37.28 -6.59
C ASN A 618 4.57 38.20 -5.36
N THR A 619 3.47 38.96 -5.26
CA THR A 619 3.14 39.84 -4.14
C THR A 619 3.11 39.10 -2.80
N LEU A 620 2.35 38.02 -2.74
CA LEU A 620 2.25 37.20 -1.55
C LEU A 620 3.56 36.47 -1.26
N ALA A 621 4.23 35.96 -2.31
CA ALA A 621 5.51 35.27 -2.17
C ALA A 621 6.59 36.18 -1.58
N ALA A 622 6.71 37.43 -2.05
CA ALA A 622 7.70 38.37 -1.56
C ALA A 622 7.45 38.72 -0.09
N GLU A 623 6.19 38.98 0.29
CA GLU A 623 5.83 39.22 1.69
C GLU A 623 6.25 38.04 2.59
N CYS A 624 5.89 36.82 2.18
CA CYS A 624 6.20 35.62 2.97
C CYS A 624 7.72 35.38 3.08
N TYR A 625 8.47 35.51 1.97
CA TYR A 625 9.93 35.32 2.00
C TYR A 625 10.67 36.45 2.71
N ARG A 626 10.14 37.68 2.71
CA ARG A 626 10.62 38.77 3.56
C ARG A 626 10.53 38.39 5.04
N ILE A 627 9.41 37.81 5.47
CA ILE A 627 9.24 37.35 6.86
C ILE A 627 10.18 36.18 7.16
N LEU A 628 10.26 35.17 6.28
CA LEU A 628 11.13 34.00 6.46
C LEU A 628 12.60 34.38 6.56
N SER A 629 13.08 35.31 5.73
CA SER A 629 14.48 35.77 5.74
C SER A 629 14.87 36.54 7.01
N LYS A 630 13.89 37.15 7.71
CA LYS A 630 14.10 37.76 9.03
C LYS A 630 14.14 36.72 10.15
N LYS A 631 13.32 35.67 10.05
CA LYS A 631 13.25 34.57 11.04
C LYS A 631 14.48 33.68 10.99
N ASN A 632 14.99 33.41 9.80
CA ASN A 632 16.03 32.43 9.57
C ASN A 632 17.01 32.95 8.50
N SER A 633 18.30 32.87 8.82
CA SER A 633 19.39 33.38 7.97
C SER A 633 19.71 32.51 6.76
N LEU A 634 18.95 31.42 6.51
CA LEU A 634 19.07 30.60 5.30
C LEU A 634 19.02 31.45 4.03
N PHE A 635 20.13 31.45 3.28
CA PHE A 635 20.27 32.27 2.08
C PHE A 635 19.18 32.00 1.02
N LYS A 636 18.65 30.77 0.96
CA LYS A 636 17.56 30.39 0.06
C LYS A 636 16.32 31.26 0.24
N TYR A 637 16.01 31.72 1.45
CA TYR A 637 14.86 32.61 1.67
C TYR A 637 15.11 34.01 1.10
N LYS A 638 16.33 34.54 1.27
CA LYS A 638 16.71 35.82 0.63
C LYS A 638 16.72 35.69 -0.90
N LEU A 639 17.19 34.56 -1.43
CA LEU A 639 17.17 34.28 -2.87
C LEU A 639 15.74 34.24 -3.41
N TYR A 640 14.84 33.46 -2.79
CA TYR A 640 13.45 33.38 -3.23
C TYR A 640 12.68 34.70 -3.02
N HIS A 641 13.02 35.48 -1.98
CA HIS A 641 12.50 36.84 -1.82
C HIS A 641 12.88 37.72 -3.02
N ALA A 642 14.16 37.68 -3.44
CA ALA A 642 14.61 38.42 -4.61
C ALA A 642 13.93 37.94 -5.91
N ILE A 643 13.72 36.63 -6.08
CA ILE A 643 12.98 36.08 -7.23
C ILE A 643 11.54 36.62 -7.26
N ALA A 644 10.85 36.63 -6.12
CA ALA A 644 9.50 37.18 -6.02
C ALA A 644 9.47 38.68 -6.35
N LEU A 645 10.41 39.47 -5.83
CA LEU A 645 10.52 40.91 -6.14
C LEU A 645 10.77 41.19 -7.62
N ILE A 646 11.58 40.36 -8.31
CA ILE A 646 11.74 40.48 -9.77
C ILE A 646 10.40 40.25 -10.48
N GLY A 647 9.62 39.27 -10.01
CA GLY A 647 8.28 38.99 -10.53
C GLY A 647 7.23 40.08 -10.22
N GLU A 648 7.47 40.93 -9.23
CA GLU A 648 6.71 42.17 -8.97
C GLU A 648 7.21 43.37 -9.77
N GLU A 649 8.18 43.17 -10.68
CA GLU A 649 8.87 44.23 -11.41
C GLU A 649 9.73 45.17 -10.53
N ASP A 650 10.00 44.82 -9.27
CA ASP A 650 10.91 45.54 -8.36
C ASP A 650 12.34 44.96 -8.40
N ALA A 651 12.98 45.11 -9.56
CA ALA A 651 14.35 44.67 -9.76
C ALA A 651 15.36 45.43 -8.87
N ASP A 652 15.06 46.67 -8.49
CA ASP A 652 15.92 47.49 -7.61
C ASP A 652 16.08 46.86 -6.23
N SER A 653 14.96 46.53 -5.57
CA SER A 653 14.97 45.86 -4.27
C SER A 653 15.58 44.47 -4.37
N ALA A 654 15.28 43.71 -5.43
CA ALA A 654 15.87 42.40 -5.65
C ALA A 654 17.41 42.45 -5.74
N LEU A 655 17.96 43.39 -6.52
CA LEU A 655 19.41 43.58 -6.65
C LEU A 655 20.08 43.98 -5.34
N SER A 656 19.41 44.79 -4.51
CA SER A 656 19.93 45.17 -3.19
C SER A 656 20.17 43.97 -2.26
N ILE A 657 19.42 42.88 -2.48
CA ILE A 657 19.56 41.61 -1.77
C ILE A 657 20.59 40.71 -2.46
N LEU A 658 20.57 40.64 -3.78
CA LEU A 658 21.39 39.71 -4.57
C LEU A 658 22.88 40.08 -4.61
N PHE A 659 23.22 41.37 -4.68
CA PHE A 659 24.64 41.79 -4.71
C PHE A 659 25.41 41.38 -3.45
N PRO A 660 24.93 41.64 -2.22
CA PRO A 660 25.57 41.12 -1.02
C PRO A 660 25.65 39.59 -1.01
N LEU A 661 24.59 38.89 -1.43
CA LEU A 661 24.56 37.43 -1.47
C LEU A 661 25.62 36.82 -2.40
N ASP A 662 25.84 37.42 -3.59
CA ASP A 662 26.85 36.97 -4.56
C ASP A 662 28.29 37.19 -4.01
N ILE A 663 28.50 38.25 -3.24
CA ILE A 663 29.79 38.51 -2.57
C ILE A 663 30.02 37.51 -1.43
N GLU A 664 28.98 37.25 -0.63
CA GLU A 664 29.04 36.33 0.51
C GLU A 664 29.18 34.86 0.09
N ARG A 665 28.69 34.51 -1.10
CA ARG A 665 28.55 33.11 -1.54
C ARG A 665 28.82 32.95 -3.03
N ASP A 666 29.71 32.01 -3.34
CA ASP A 666 29.93 31.54 -4.70
C ASP A 666 28.87 30.50 -5.12
N ASP A 667 27.63 30.96 -5.38
CA ASP A 667 26.49 30.09 -5.73
C ASP A 667 25.94 30.43 -7.13
N THR A 668 25.80 29.42 -7.99
CA THR A 668 25.37 29.63 -9.38
C THR A 668 23.90 30.05 -9.51
N ASN A 669 23.02 29.67 -8.58
CA ASN A 669 21.62 30.11 -8.61
C ASN A 669 21.47 31.57 -8.19
N VAL A 670 22.30 32.05 -7.26
CA VAL A 670 22.38 33.47 -6.92
C VAL A 670 22.83 34.28 -8.13
N LYS A 671 23.90 33.85 -8.82
CA LYS A 671 24.40 34.49 -10.05
C LYS A 671 23.37 34.52 -11.16
N ARG A 672 22.65 33.41 -11.40
CA ARG A 672 21.56 33.35 -12.39
C ARG A 672 20.47 34.35 -12.09
N THR A 673 20.02 34.39 -10.84
CA THR A 673 18.96 35.31 -10.40
C THR A 673 19.42 36.76 -10.51
N LEU A 674 20.67 37.04 -10.16
CA LEU A 674 21.29 38.36 -10.29
C LEU A 674 21.40 38.79 -11.76
N ALA A 675 21.87 37.91 -12.64
CA ALA A 675 21.97 38.17 -14.08
C ALA A 675 20.59 38.46 -14.69
N TRP A 676 19.57 37.69 -14.30
CA TRP A 676 18.18 37.91 -14.71
C TRP A 676 17.64 39.25 -14.20
N ALA A 677 17.85 39.57 -12.92
CA ALA A 677 17.44 40.86 -12.35
C ALA A 677 18.10 42.05 -13.09
N LEU A 678 19.38 41.93 -13.47
CA LEU A 678 20.08 42.93 -14.25
C LEU A 678 19.53 43.06 -15.67
N LEU A 679 19.17 41.94 -16.31
CA LEU A 679 18.54 41.91 -17.63
C LEU A 679 17.19 42.65 -17.62
N VAL A 680 16.33 42.33 -16.64
CA VAL A 680 15.03 43.01 -16.43
C VAL A 680 15.21 44.51 -16.13
N LYS A 681 16.22 44.87 -15.33
CA LYS A 681 16.58 46.26 -15.02
C LYS A 681 17.22 47.02 -16.20
N LYS A 682 17.48 46.34 -17.32
CA LYS A 682 18.13 46.90 -18.52
C LYS A 682 19.63 47.22 -18.35
N ASP A 683 20.31 46.60 -17.38
CA ASP A 683 21.77 46.65 -17.24
C ASP A 683 22.41 45.46 -18.00
N TYR A 684 22.22 45.47 -19.32
CA TYR A 684 22.53 44.35 -20.22
C TYR A 684 24.01 43.96 -20.21
N GLU A 685 24.91 44.94 -20.11
CA GLU A 685 26.36 44.71 -20.10
C GLU A 685 26.82 43.96 -18.85
N LYS A 686 26.22 44.24 -17.69
CA LYS A 686 26.52 43.47 -16.46
C LYS A 686 25.84 42.12 -16.47
N ALA A 687 24.59 42.04 -16.96
CA ALA A 687 23.88 40.77 -17.11
C ALA A 687 24.69 39.79 -17.99
N GLU A 688 25.19 40.27 -19.13
CA GLU A 688 26.05 39.51 -20.04
C GLU A 688 27.29 38.96 -19.32
N LYS A 689 28.01 39.79 -18.56
CA LYS A 689 29.21 39.34 -17.82
C LYS A 689 28.92 38.21 -16.83
N TYR A 690 27.74 38.22 -16.19
CA TYR A 690 27.35 37.13 -15.30
C TYR A 690 26.97 35.87 -16.08
N TYR A 691 26.22 36.00 -17.18
CA TYR A 691 25.89 34.85 -18.02
C TYR A 691 27.13 34.24 -18.67
N ASP A 692 28.07 35.02 -19.19
CA ASP A 692 29.33 34.51 -19.75
C ASP A 692 30.13 33.73 -18.70
N LYS A 693 30.14 34.17 -17.44
CA LYS A 693 30.72 33.38 -16.34
C LYS A 693 29.95 32.09 -16.12
N LEU A 694 28.61 32.12 -16.09
CA LEU A 694 27.76 30.93 -15.90
C LEU A 694 28.00 29.87 -16.98
N LEU A 695 28.24 30.30 -18.23
CA LEU A 695 28.53 29.40 -19.35
C LEU A 695 29.86 28.62 -19.19
N LEU A 696 30.75 29.04 -18.28
CA LEU A 696 32.01 28.37 -17.98
C LEU A 696 31.90 27.35 -16.84
N PHE A 697 30.78 27.30 -16.11
CA PHE A 697 30.60 26.35 -15.01
C PHE A 697 30.07 25.00 -15.51
N ASP A 698 30.52 23.91 -14.88
CA ASP A 698 29.97 22.56 -15.13
C ASP A 698 28.48 22.45 -14.76
N SER A 699 27.97 23.35 -13.91
CA SER A 699 26.57 23.39 -13.47
C SER A 699 25.63 24.14 -14.42
N ILE A 700 26.08 24.47 -15.64
CA ILE A 700 25.31 25.18 -16.66
C ILE A 700 23.96 24.49 -16.95
N VAL A 701 22.91 25.29 -17.12
CA VAL A 701 21.58 24.83 -17.57
C VAL A 701 21.22 25.45 -18.91
N ALA A 702 20.31 24.82 -19.66
CA ALA A 702 19.92 25.29 -20.99
C ALA A 702 19.56 26.79 -20.97
N ASP A 703 18.75 27.24 -20.02
CA ASP A 703 18.28 28.63 -19.94
C ASP A 703 19.40 29.66 -19.69
N ASP A 704 20.59 29.23 -19.25
CA ASP A 704 21.76 30.12 -19.20
C ASP A 704 22.18 30.56 -20.61
N TYR A 705 22.08 29.67 -21.60
CA TYR A 705 22.32 29.98 -23.01
C TYR A 705 21.24 30.91 -23.57
N LEU A 706 19.97 30.64 -23.29
CA LEU A 706 18.85 31.47 -23.76
C LEU A 706 19.01 32.92 -23.26
N ASN A 707 19.21 33.08 -21.96
CA ASN A 707 19.32 34.39 -21.35
C ASN A 707 20.64 35.11 -21.71
N SER A 708 21.75 34.38 -21.90
CA SER A 708 22.97 34.92 -22.49
C SER A 708 22.72 35.44 -23.91
N GLY A 709 21.97 34.67 -24.72
CA GLY A 709 21.57 35.03 -26.06
C GLY A 709 20.75 36.32 -26.09
N TYR A 710 19.78 36.49 -25.19
CA TYR A 710 19.04 37.75 -25.04
C TYR A 710 19.96 38.94 -24.77
N CYS A 711 20.88 38.83 -23.80
CA CYS A 711 21.82 39.90 -23.49
C CYS A 711 22.66 40.29 -24.72
N LYS A 712 23.25 39.30 -25.38
CA LYS A 712 24.11 39.50 -26.57
C LYS A 712 23.34 40.12 -27.73
N TRP A 713 22.11 39.68 -27.95
CA TRP A 713 21.27 40.20 -29.02
C TRP A 713 20.91 41.67 -28.78
N ILE A 714 20.48 42.01 -27.56
CA ILE A 714 20.17 43.39 -27.17
C ILE A 714 21.40 44.30 -27.30
N LEU A 715 22.60 43.76 -27.03
CA LEU A 715 23.88 44.45 -27.20
C LEU A 715 24.41 44.45 -28.65
N ASN A 716 23.62 44.02 -29.64
CA ASN A 716 23.97 43.91 -31.06
C ASN A 716 25.13 42.94 -31.38
N LYS A 717 25.41 41.97 -30.51
CA LYS A 717 26.39 40.88 -30.74
C LYS A 717 25.70 39.67 -31.39
N ASN A 718 25.07 39.90 -32.53
CA ASN A 718 24.13 38.95 -33.14
C ASN A 718 24.76 37.58 -33.43
N SER A 719 26.01 37.53 -33.90
CA SER A 719 26.70 36.26 -34.17
C SER A 719 26.86 35.40 -32.91
N GLU A 720 27.15 36.02 -31.77
CA GLU A 720 27.28 35.31 -30.50
C GLU A 720 25.91 34.92 -29.94
N ALA A 721 24.90 35.78 -30.10
CA ALA A 721 23.53 35.48 -29.72
C ALA A 721 22.98 34.25 -30.45
N ILE A 722 23.21 34.14 -31.76
CA ILE A 722 22.81 32.97 -32.57
C ILE A 722 23.46 31.70 -32.04
N ILE A 723 24.76 31.73 -31.71
CA ILE A 723 25.47 30.58 -31.14
C ILE A 723 24.83 30.19 -29.80
N SER A 724 24.54 31.15 -28.93
CA SER A 724 23.86 30.90 -27.66
C SER A 724 22.47 30.27 -27.86
N PHE A 725 21.64 30.79 -28.76
CA PHE A 725 20.31 30.20 -29.01
C PHE A 725 20.38 28.80 -29.63
N LYS A 726 21.36 28.54 -30.52
CA LYS A 726 21.60 27.18 -31.05
C LYS A 726 22.04 26.22 -29.96
N ASN A 727 22.90 26.66 -29.04
CA ASN A 727 23.30 25.86 -27.88
C ASN A 727 22.10 25.57 -26.96
N TRP A 728 21.22 26.55 -26.70
CA TRP A 728 19.96 26.32 -26.00
C TRP A 728 19.10 25.25 -26.69
N MET A 729 18.89 25.38 -28.00
CA MET A 729 18.14 24.39 -28.79
C MET A 729 18.73 22.97 -28.69
N SER A 730 20.05 22.85 -28.63
CA SER A 730 20.75 21.56 -28.52
C SER A 730 20.75 20.96 -27.10
N THR A 731 20.56 21.78 -26.07
CA THR A 731 20.70 21.38 -24.66
C THR A 731 19.38 21.30 -23.89
N LYS A 732 18.32 21.97 -24.38
CA LYS A 732 17.00 21.95 -23.75
C LYS A 732 16.40 20.54 -23.75
N LYS A 733 15.66 20.23 -22.70
CA LYS A 733 14.88 18.99 -22.59
C LYS A 733 13.43 19.15 -23.04
N SER A 734 12.94 20.39 -23.17
CA SER A 734 11.57 20.68 -23.59
C SER A 734 11.40 20.61 -25.11
N ALA A 735 10.16 20.43 -25.56
CA ALA A 735 9.80 20.43 -26.97
C ALA A 735 9.77 21.86 -27.58
N ASP A 736 9.89 22.90 -26.75
CA ASP A 736 9.64 24.30 -27.12
C ASP A 736 10.60 24.78 -28.21
N SER A 737 10.08 25.37 -29.27
CA SER A 737 10.93 25.98 -30.30
C SER A 737 11.56 27.30 -29.80
N VAL A 738 12.57 27.80 -30.52
CA VAL A 738 13.11 29.14 -30.26
C VAL A 738 12.03 30.22 -30.40
N SER A 739 11.04 30.01 -31.26
CA SER A 739 9.88 30.90 -31.37
C SER A 739 9.04 30.91 -30.10
N ASP A 740 8.84 29.76 -29.46
CA ASP A 740 8.01 29.65 -28.25
C ASP A 740 8.68 30.37 -27.07
N ALA A 741 10.00 30.24 -26.94
CA ALA A 741 10.79 30.97 -25.95
C ALA A 741 10.71 32.48 -26.17
N PHE A 742 10.95 32.96 -27.40
CA PHE A 742 10.90 34.39 -27.70
C PHE A 742 9.50 35.00 -27.49
N ASN A 743 8.45 34.23 -27.79
CA ASN A 743 7.08 34.66 -27.52
C ASN A 743 6.80 34.78 -26.02
N SER A 744 7.36 33.87 -25.21
CA SER A 744 7.20 33.89 -23.75
C SER A 744 7.88 35.12 -23.12
N ASP A 745 9.05 35.49 -23.64
CA ASP A 745 9.85 36.63 -23.14
C ASP A 745 9.66 37.92 -23.96
N ASN A 746 8.62 37.98 -24.79
CA ASN A 746 8.41 39.06 -25.75
C ASN A 746 8.37 40.45 -25.09
N ASN A 747 7.82 40.55 -23.88
CA ASN A 747 7.79 41.79 -23.12
C ASN A 747 9.19 42.36 -22.85
N ILE A 748 10.17 41.49 -22.57
CA ILE A 748 11.56 41.89 -22.30
C ILE A 748 12.25 42.35 -23.59
N LEU A 749 12.07 41.59 -24.67
CA LEU A 749 12.65 41.89 -25.98
C LEU A 749 12.13 43.22 -26.54
N ILE A 750 10.82 43.44 -26.52
CA ILE A 750 10.20 44.69 -26.95
C ILE A 750 10.65 45.85 -26.05
N ALA A 751 10.69 45.66 -24.73
CA ALA A 751 11.16 46.69 -23.80
C ALA A 751 12.64 47.07 -23.98
N ALA A 752 13.42 46.20 -24.61
CA ALA A 752 14.81 46.41 -25.01
C ALA A 752 14.96 46.99 -26.43
N GLY A 753 13.86 47.19 -27.16
CA GLY A 753 13.85 47.79 -28.49
C GLY A 753 13.99 46.81 -29.65
N ILE A 754 13.85 45.49 -29.40
CA ILE A 754 13.82 44.46 -30.45
C ILE A 754 12.43 44.46 -31.09
N SER A 755 12.35 44.60 -32.42
CA SER A 755 11.07 44.60 -33.14
C SER A 755 10.59 43.19 -33.48
N ASP A 756 9.29 43.04 -33.76
CA ASP A 756 8.72 41.78 -34.26
C ASP A 756 9.41 41.26 -35.54
N ILE A 757 9.96 42.17 -36.36
CA ILE A 757 10.72 41.82 -37.56
C ILE A 757 12.06 41.23 -37.17
N ASP A 758 12.77 41.83 -36.21
CA ASP A 758 14.04 41.32 -35.70
C ASP A 758 13.86 39.93 -35.09
N ILE A 759 12.75 39.70 -34.38
CA ILE A 759 12.40 38.38 -33.82
C ILE A 759 12.27 37.33 -34.93
N LYS A 760 11.52 37.62 -35.99
CA LYS A 760 11.37 36.69 -37.13
C LYS A 760 12.70 36.39 -37.79
N LEU A 761 13.52 37.41 -38.03
CA LEU A 761 14.85 37.24 -38.64
C LEU A 761 15.78 36.42 -37.75
N MET A 762 15.76 36.64 -36.43
CA MET A 762 16.57 35.86 -35.49
C MET A 762 16.12 34.39 -35.43
N ILE A 763 14.82 34.12 -35.47
CA ILE A 763 14.29 32.75 -35.55
C ILE A 763 14.82 32.04 -36.80
N ASP A 764 14.78 32.69 -37.96
CA ASP A 764 15.31 32.12 -39.21
C ASP A 764 16.81 31.82 -39.08
N LEU A 765 17.61 32.77 -38.58
CA LEU A 765 19.06 32.62 -38.40
C LEU A 765 19.46 31.52 -37.40
N VAL A 766 18.63 31.26 -36.39
CA VAL A 766 18.86 30.18 -35.42
C VAL A 766 18.50 28.81 -36.00
N ASN A 767 17.52 28.75 -36.90
CA ASN A 767 17.03 27.51 -37.51
C ASN A 767 17.83 27.07 -38.75
N GLU A 768 18.59 27.97 -39.36
CA GLU A 768 19.63 27.65 -40.37
C GLU A 768 20.76 26.81 -39.79
#